data_AF-A0A819TZY3-F1
#
_entry.id   AF-A0A819TZY3-F1
#
_cell.length_a   1.000
_cell.length_b   1.000
_cell.length_c   1.000
_cell.angle_alpha   90.00
_cell.angle_beta   90.00
_cell.angle_gamma   90.00
#
_symmetry.space_group_name_H-M   'P 1'
#
loop_
_entity.id
_entity.type
_entity.pdbx_description
1 polymer ?
#
loop_
_entity_poly.entity_id
_entity_poly.type
_entity_poly.pdbx_seq_one_letter_code
_entity_poly.pdbx_strand_id
1 'polypeptide(L)'
;MFPKKHSTSLSTRHDIQQLIASGRTEALASSLQQRIYLHEQLYFHVPDLSVYNFLIPLKVKYGSISIEYIHSSLRSVIEQHTILRTAVCFNQANNQIEQYIQPLTDDIYSFQRSQGISTSEQLDELLTNESTKKYFDVTKGKVLRCHVVQQSTENHDHSLHQGDFIIFNVHHIAFDWGSVKPFLKAFEQACYTDDDCQPTLSIPQYIDFALYEQAMLSNINVNSEMNRARRFWSDLMHDYDWNRIRRLVPEEDTNNKIRSGRGLSAAFHMEQDIVDAMMLFTSSNNITMFSLSLACYYAFLYKLINDGDLCVAGVIANRSKEEMRNMIGMFVNLVPYRIKIEPNNSFNHFVQKVQQFCTDVLEHASLPYQQIIETQGKREHHVLPSTSFQYESLVSTLTQNASTELIVSEDCVLGALSDRDTTHGNGTTLFDLTLIVSHDYYAQTTTCFLDCSTDIFQNQTNVDLLANRFKHILRQLFCSLIVGKPIDNQFSISIGNLSLNLPEEIEEIQKVIFHRLPTIANEAPASYAQARIWLDERIRCDPDKPQVAIYNMPFEYRLFPEHTLSIKRFLHALQLITLKHQSLHTSLVFDTEKNQVIQRIIDLNSNHKQMLSVIESIYETDEQLSHIIHEEKHKPQLFALAQGLVFRCHLVYYKQISSNHLLLEK
;
A
#
# COMPACT_ATOMS: atom_id res chain seq x y z
N MET A 1 -33.71 -28.95 40.19
CA MET A 1 -32.48 -29.64 40.65
C MET A 1 -31.56 -29.72 39.42
N PHE A 2 -30.69 -28.73 39.24
CA PHE A 2 -29.83 -28.58 38.07
C PHE A 2 -28.71 -29.63 38.09
N PRO A 3 -28.40 -30.32 36.97
CA PRO A 3 -27.22 -31.18 36.93
C PRO A 3 -25.96 -30.31 36.89
N LYS A 4 -25.01 -30.65 37.77
CA LYS A 4 -23.70 -30.01 37.91
C LYS A 4 -22.94 -30.07 36.58
N LYS A 5 -22.53 -28.90 36.07
CA LYS A 5 -21.48 -28.78 35.03
C LYS A 5 -20.18 -29.33 35.61
N HIS A 6 -19.76 -30.51 35.16
CA HIS A 6 -18.39 -30.97 35.34
C HIS A 6 -17.49 -30.17 34.39
N SER A 7 -16.70 -29.26 34.95
CA SER A 7 -15.60 -28.61 34.25
C SER A 7 -14.40 -29.56 34.22
N THR A 8 -14.35 -30.45 33.23
CA THR A 8 -13.12 -31.15 32.88
C THR A 8 -12.26 -30.24 32.03
N SER A 9 -10.98 -30.07 32.41
CA SER A 9 -10.00 -29.34 31.61
C SER A 9 -9.80 -30.05 30.27
N LEU A 10 -10.28 -29.45 29.18
CA LEU A 10 -10.09 -29.93 27.82
C LEU A 10 -8.62 -29.76 27.43
N SER A 11 -7.78 -30.76 27.68
CA SER A 11 -6.35 -30.73 27.34
C SER A 11 -5.91 -31.82 26.36
N THR A 12 -6.80 -32.72 25.94
CA THR A 12 -6.45 -33.87 25.10
C THR A 12 -7.09 -33.78 23.72
N ARG A 13 -6.32 -34.13 22.67
CA ARG A 13 -6.77 -34.26 21.26
C ARG A 13 -8.06 -35.10 21.14
N HIS A 14 -8.24 -36.06 22.05
CA HIS A 14 -9.40 -36.93 22.15
C HIS A 14 -10.70 -36.22 22.56
N ASP A 15 -10.65 -35.25 23.48
CA ASP A 15 -11.86 -34.52 23.92
C ASP A 15 -12.33 -33.52 22.84
N ILE A 16 -11.38 -32.98 22.08
CA ILE A 16 -11.64 -32.11 20.93
C ILE A 16 -12.30 -32.91 19.81
N GLN A 17 -11.84 -34.13 19.53
CA GLN A 17 -12.48 -35.01 18.55
C GLN A 17 -13.89 -35.43 18.95
N GLN A 18 -14.18 -35.64 20.24
CA GLN A 18 -15.53 -35.94 20.72
C GLN A 18 -16.49 -34.75 20.57
N LEU A 19 -16.04 -33.52 20.83
CA LEU A 19 -16.84 -32.32 20.58
C LEU A 19 -17.13 -32.15 19.08
N ILE A 20 -16.17 -32.52 18.23
CA ILE A 20 -16.26 -32.43 16.77
C ILE A 20 -17.10 -33.53 16.11
N ALA A 21 -17.49 -34.57 16.85
CA ALA A 21 -18.30 -35.67 16.31
C ALA A 21 -19.70 -35.72 16.92
N SER A 22 -20.17 -34.60 17.50
CA SER A 22 -21.34 -34.61 18.38
C SER A 22 -22.69 -34.75 17.67
N GLY A 23 -22.74 -34.66 16.33
CA GLY A 23 -23.96 -34.82 15.54
C GLY A 23 -25.03 -33.75 15.82
N ARG A 24 -24.64 -32.63 16.44
CA ARG A 24 -25.55 -31.53 16.76
C ARG A 24 -25.98 -30.80 15.50
N THR A 25 -27.23 -30.36 15.49
CA THR A 25 -27.82 -29.55 14.42
C THR A 25 -27.97 -28.09 14.82
N GLU A 26 -27.67 -27.74 16.06
CA GLU A 26 -27.76 -26.37 16.61
C GLU A 26 -26.62 -26.08 17.59
N ALA A 27 -26.13 -24.84 17.57
CA ALA A 27 -25.09 -24.32 18.47
C ALA A 27 -25.11 -22.78 18.46
N LEU A 28 -24.40 -22.12 19.40
CA LEU A 28 -24.10 -20.70 19.18
C LEU A 28 -23.29 -20.54 17.89
N ALA A 29 -23.55 -19.45 17.17
CA ALA A 29 -22.74 -19.07 16.03
C ALA A 29 -21.29 -18.83 16.45
N SER A 30 -20.32 -19.10 15.58
CA SER A 30 -18.92 -18.76 15.84
C SER A 30 -18.78 -17.24 16.02
N SER A 31 -17.75 -16.80 16.73
CA SER A 31 -17.45 -15.38 16.94
C SER A 31 -17.42 -14.61 15.62
N LEU A 32 -16.92 -15.24 14.55
CA LEU A 32 -16.88 -14.66 13.21
C LEU A 32 -18.28 -14.51 12.59
N GLN A 33 -19.11 -15.55 12.67
CA GLN A 33 -20.50 -15.49 12.20
C GLN A 33 -21.31 -14.43 12.96
N GLN A 34 -21.10 -14.32 14.28
CA GLN A 34 -21.73 -13.26 15.09
C GLN A 34 -21.33 -11.87 14.60
N ARG A 35 -20.06 -11.65 14.23
CA ARG A 35 -19.58 -10.38 13.66
C ARG A 35 -20.32 -10.02 12.40
N ILE A 36 -20.32 -10.95 11.44
CA ILE A 36 -20.87 -10.74 10.11
C ILE A 36 -22.37 -10.47 10.24
N TYR A 37 -23.08 -11.31 11.00
CA TYR A 37 -24.51 -11.15 11.22
C TYR A 37 -24.84 -9.77 11.80
N LEU A 38 -24.17 -9.35 12.87
CA LEU A 38 -24.39 -8.03 13.49
C LEU A 38 -24.01 -6.88 12.55
N HIS A 39 -22.89 -7.00 11.84
CA HIS A 39 -22.45 -5.98 10.90
C HIS A 39 -23.41 -5.82 9.73
N GLU A 40 -23.90 -6.92 9.16
CA GLU A 40 -24.85 -6.93 8.05
C GLU A 40 -26.19 -6.25 8.43
N GLN A 41 -26.64 -6.38 9.69
CA GLN A 41 -27.84 -5.67 10.17
C GLN A 41 -27.71 -4.13 10.03
N LEU A 42 -26.48 -3.59 10.05
CA LEU A 42 -26.25 -2.15 9.86
C LEU A 42 -26.51 -1.68 8.43
N TYR A 43 -26.54 -2.58 7.45
CA TYR A 43 -26.66 -2.26 6.02
C TYR A 43 -28.01 -2.68 5.42
N PHE A 44 -28.87 -3.36 6.17
CA PHE A 44 -30.15 -3.88 5.67
C PHE A 44 -31.08 -2.81 5.07
N HIS A 45 -30.90 -1.55 5.46
CA HIS A 45 -31.68 -0.41 4.97
C HIS A 45 -31.06 0.28 3.74
N VAL A 46 -29.85 -0.08 3.34
CA VAL A 46 -29.18 0.48 2.16
C VAL A 46 -29.66 -0.29 0.94
N PRO A 47 -30.30 0.34 -0.06
CA PRO A 47 -30.76 -0.37 -1.25
C PRO A 47 -29.58 -0.85 -2.10
N ASP A 48 -29.75 -2.02 -2.71
CA ASP A 48 -28.83 -2.62 -3.69
C ASP A 48 -27.38 -2.75 -3.21
N LEU A 49 -27.18 -3.17 -1.95
CA LEU A 49 -25.87 -3.31 -1.34
C LEU A 49 -25.73 -4.61 -0.53
N SER A 50 -25.02 -5.59 -1.07
CA SER A 50 -24.43 -6.70 -0.34
C SER A 50 -22.92 -6.50 -0.25
N VAL A 51 -22.39 -6.55 0.98
CA VAL A 51 -20.95 -6.40 1.26
C VAL A 51 -20.28 -7.73 1.65
N TYR A 52 -21.04 -8.83 1.66
CA TYR A 52 -20.60 -10.14 2.13
C TYR A 52 -20.84 -11.26 1.10
N ASN A 53 -21.06 -10.93 -0.17
CA ASN A 53 -21.12 -11.93 -1.24
C ASN A 53 -19.71 -12.29 -1.72
N PHE A 54 -19.42 -13.59 -1.84
CA PHE A 54 -18.17 -14.13 -2.36
C PHE A 54 -18.42 -14.88 -3.67
N LEU A 55 -17.75 -14.46 -4.74
CA LEU A 55 -17.94 -15.04 -6.08
C LEU A 55 -16.81 -16.00 -6.45
N ILE A 56 -17.17 -17.09 -7.12
CA ILE A 56 -16.26 -18.05 -7.75
C ILE A 56 -16.73 -18.28 -9.19
N PRO A 57 -16.31 -17.43 -10.13
CA PRO A 57 -16.65 -17.60 -11.54
C PRO A 57 -15.69 -18.60 -12.20
N LEU A 58 -16.27 -19.60 -12.86
CA LEU A 58 -15.59 -20.63 -13.64
C LEU A 58 -16.04 -20.54 -15.08
N LYS A 59 -15.13 -20.80 -16.02
CA LYS A 59 -15.37 -20.85 -17.45
C LYS A 59 -15.15 -22.27 -17.96
N VAL A 60 -16.04 -22.76 -18.83
CA VAL A 60 -15.79 -24.00 -19.56
C VAL A 60 -14.67 -23.74 -20.56
N LYS A 61 -13.48 -24.31 -20.30
CA LYS A 61 -12.31 -24.17 -21.16
C LYS A 61 -12.36 -25.15 -22.32
N TYR A 62 -12.78 -26.39 -22.05
CA TYR A 62 -12.84 -27.49 -22.99
C TYR A 62 -14.05 -28.38 -22.70
N GLY A 63 -14.61 -28.98 -23.74
CA GLY A 63 -15.73 -29.93 -23.65
C GLY A 63 -17.08 -29.28 -23.37
N SER A 64 -17.96 -30.10 -22.78
CA SER A 64 -19.31 -29.69 -22.37
C SER A 64 -19.76 -30.44 -21.12
N ILE A 65 -20.63 -29.83 -20.34
CA ILE A 65 -21.21 -30.41 -19.12
C ILE A 65 -22.72 -30.12 -19.06
N SER A 66 -23.52 -31.15 -18.74
CA SER A 66 -24.97 -30.99 -18.57
C SER A 66 -25.28 -30.09 -17.37
N ILE A 67 -26.26 -29.21 -17.55
CA ILE A 67 -26.75 -28.31 -16.50
C ILE A 67 -27.39 -29.10 -15.36
N GLU A 68 -28.11 -30.18 -15.67
CA GLU A 68 -28.69 -31.10 -14.70
C GLU A 68 -27.60 -31.77 -13.86
N TYR A 69 -26.46 -32.11 -14.48
CA TYR A 69 -25.33 -32.71 -13.79
C TYR A 69 -24.62 -31.73 -12.85
N ILE A 70 -24.48 -30.46 -13.26
CA ILE A 70 -24.00 -29.39 -12.37
C ILE A 70 -24.94 -29.26 -11.15
N HIS A 71 -26.25 -29.29 -11.41
CA HIS A 71 -27.25 -29.15 -10.36
C HIS A 71 -27.23 -30.31 -9.35
N SER A 72 -27.18 -31.57 -9.81
CA SER A 72 -27.09 -32.74 -8.93
C SER A 72 -25.78 -32.78 -8.14
N SER A 73 -24.65 -32.48 -8.80
CA SER A 73 -23.33 -32.43 -8.17
C SER A 73 -23.29 -31.37 -7.07
N LEU A 74 -23.84 -30.17 -7.33
CA LEU A 74 -23.93 -29.11 -6.33
C LEU A 74 -24.81 -29.52 -5.14
N ARG A 75 -25.93 -30.19 -5.39
CA ARG A 75 -26.81 -30.71 -4.34
C ARG A 75 -26.06 -31.69 -3.42
N SER A 76 -25.28 -32.61 -3.99
CA SER A 76 -24.45 -33.56 -3.24
C SER A 76 -23.43 -32.84 -2.35
N VAL A 77 -22.78 -31.78 -2.85
CA VAL A 77 -21.87 -30.94 -2.04
C VAL A 77 -22.59 -30.29 -0.86
N ILE A 78 -23.80 -29.74 -1.06
CA ILE A 78 -24.58 -29.12 0.02
C ILE A 78 -25.05 -30.15 1.05
N GLU A 79 -25.34 -31.38 0.62
CA GLU A 79 -25.68 -32.48 1.52
C GLU A 79 -24.52 -32.82 2.45
N GLN A 80 -23.31 -32.96 1.88
CA GLN A 80 -22.06 -33.32 2.58
C GLN A 80 -21.51 -32.19 3.47
N HIS A 81 -21.71 -30.93 3.07
CA HIS A 81 -21.19 -29.76 3.77
C HIS A 81 -22.32 -28.91 4.36
N THR A 82 -22.70 -29.25 5.59
CA THR A 82 -23.86 -28.68 6.29
C THR A 82 -23.84 -27.15 6.43
N ILE A 83 -22.65 -26.52 6.44
CA ILE A 83 -22.49 -25.06 6.51
C ILE A 83 -23.16 -24.32 5.34
N LEU A 84 -23.24 -24.95 4.17
CA LEU A 84 -23.88 -24.38 2.97
C LEU A 84 -25.42 -24.34 3.05
N ARG A 85 -25.99 -24.93 4.10
CA ARG A 85 -27.42 -24.90 4.44
C ARG A 85 -27.65 -24.54 5.91
N THR A 86 -26.69 -23.85 6.53
CA THR A 86 -26.80 -23.45 7.94
C THR A 86 -27.40 -22.05 8.04
N ALA A 87 -28.52 -21.95 8.73
CA ALA A 87 -29.13 -20.68 9.10
C ALA A 87 -28.39 -20.04 10.26
N VAL A 88 -28.23 -18.71 10.24
CA VAL A 88 -27.73 -17.93 11.37
C VAL A 88 -28.77 -16.89 11.74
N CYS A 89 -29.21 -16.88 12.99
CA CYS A 89 -30.25 -15.97 13.45
C CYS A 89 -30.04 -15.54 14.90
N PHE A 90 -30.61 -14.38 15.25
CA PHE A 90 -30.63 -13.88 16.61
C PHE A 90 -31.79 -14.49 17.39
N ASN A 91 -31.46 -15.23 18.46
CA ASN A 91 -32.42 -15.77 19.40
C ASN A 91 -32.73 -14.73 20.49
N GLN A 92 -33.95 -14.20 20.44
CA GLN A 92 -34.41 -13.17 21.38
C GLN A 92 -34.56 -13.69 22.82
N ALA A 93 -34.82 -14.98 23.01
CA ALA A 93 -35.11 -15.54 24.34
C ALA A 93 -33.85 -15.58 25.23
N ASN A 94 -32.67 -15.76 24.64
CA ASN A 94 -31.39 -15.82 25.36
C ASN A 94 -30.41 -14.69 24.95
N ASN A 95 -30.80 -13.81 24.02
CA ASN A 95 -29.99 -12.70 23.53
C ASN A 95 -28.65 -13.17 22.93
N GLN A 96 -28.70 -14.25 22.13
CA GLN A 96 -27.56 -14.87 21.49
C GLN A 96 -27.79 -15.07 20.00
N ILE A 97 -26.72 -15.10 19.22
CA ILE A 97 -26.78 -15.47 17.80
C ILE A 97 -26.43 -16.95 17.70
N GLU A 98 -27.32 -17.70 17.08
CA GLU A 98 -27.26 -19.15 16.97
C GLU A 98 -27.23 -19.59 15.52
N GLN A 99 -26.68 -20.78 15.30
CA GLN A 99 -26.62 -21.43 14.00
C GLN A 99 -27.44 -22.72 14.02
N TYR A 100 -28.17 -22.97 12.95
CA TYR A 100 -29.09 -24.10 12.80
C TYR A 100 -28.91 -24.74 11.43
N ILE A 101 -28.58 -26.02 11.40
CA ILE A 101 -28.45 -26.79 10.16
C ILE A 101 -29.86 -27.06 9.62
N GLN A 102 -30.21 -26.48 8.47
CA GLN A 102 -31.50 -26.69 7.82
C GLN A 102 -31.54 -28.03 7.08
N PRO A 103 -32.69 -28.70 6.97
CA PRO A 103 -32.82 -29.89 6.14
C PRO A 103 -32.51 -29.57 4.67
N LEU A 104 -32.06 -30.58 3.91
CA LEU A 104 -31.84 -30.41 2.47
C LEU A 104 -33.19 -30.39 1.74
N THR A 105 -33.55 -29.23 1.21
CA THR A 105 -34.75 -29.00 0.39
C THR A 105 -34.35 -28.31 -0.91
N ASP A 106 -35.19 -28.39 -1.94
CA ASP A 106 -34.88 -27.78 -3.25
C ASP A 106 -34.82 -26.24 -3.20
N ASP A 107 -35.36 -25.62 -2.16
CA ASP A 107 -35.40 -24.17 -2.00
C ASP A 107 -34.26 -23.60 -1.14
N ILE A 108 -33.34 -24.44 -0.63
CA ILE A 108 -32.25 -24.02 0.26
C ILE A 108 -31.11 -23.27 -0.46
N TYR A 109 -31.04 -23.36 -1.79
CA TYR A 109 -30.14 -22.60 -2.65
C TYR A 109 -30.87 -22.15 -3.93
N SER A 110 -30.36 -21.12 -4.61
CA SER A 110 -30.89 -20.72 -5.93
C SER A 110 -30.03 -21.31 -7.04
N PHE A 111 -30.68 -21.86 -8.06
CA PHE A 111 -30.04 -22.23 -9.33
C PHE A 111 -30.63 -21.39 -10.47
N GLN A 112 -29.81 -20.58 -11.13
CA GLN A 112 -30.24 -19.61 -12.16
C GLN A 112 -29.57 -19.92 -13.49
N ARG A 113 -30.29 -19.69 -14.60
CA ARG A 113 -29.79 -19.85 -15.97
C ARG A 113 -30.01 -18.55 -16.73
N SER A 114 -28.95 -18.06 -17.39
CA SER A 114 -29.01 -16.95 -18.34
C SER A 114 -28.41 -17.36 -19.68
N GLN A 115 -28.87 -16.72 -20.75
CA GLN A 115 -28.39 -16.94 -22.12
C GLN A 115 -28.10 -15.60 -22.81
N GLY A 116 -27.23 -15.60 -23.82
CA GLY A 116 -26.95 -14.43 -24.66
C GLY A 116 -25.97 -13.42 -24.07
N ILE A 117 -25.19 -13.81 -23.05
CA ILE A 117 -24.13 -12.98 -22.46
C ILE A 117 -22.85 -13.21 -23.26
N SER A 118 -22.65 -12.40 -24.29
CA SER A 118 -21.63 -12.62 -25.31
C SER A 118 -20.44 -11.68 -25.22
N THR A 119 -20.61 -10.52 -24.55
CA THR A 119 -19.54 -9.53 -24.36
C THR A 119 -18.95 -9.60 -22.95
N SER A 120 -17.69 -9.19 -22.80
CA SER A 120 -17.04 -9.07 -21.48
C SER A 120 -17.78 -8.08 -20.58
N GLU A 121 -18.25 -6.96 -21.14
CA GLU A 121 -19.00 -5.93 -20.40
C GLU A 121 -20.30 -6.48 -19.80
N GLN A 122 -21.05 -7.30 -20.54
CA GLN A 122 -22.26 -7.95 -20.01
C GLN A 122 -21.93 -8.94 -18.90
N LEU A 123 -20.81 -9.67 -19.00
CA LEU A 123 -20.35 -10.57 -17.96
C LEU A 123 -19.92 -9.80 -16.71
N ASP A 124 -19.17 -8.72 -16.87
CA ASP A 124 -18.74 -7.83 -15.78
C ASP A 124 -19.95 -7.21 -15.07
N GLU A 125 -20.96 -6.76 -15.82
CA GLU A 125 -22.21 -6.25 -15.26
C GLU A 125 -22.94 -7.35 -14.46
N LEU A 126 -23.00 -8.58 -14.99
CA LEU A 126 -23.60 -9.70 -14.28
C LEU A 126 -22.84 -10.01 -12.98
N LEU A 127 -21.51 -10.12 -13.02
CA LEU A 127 -20.67 -10.38 -11.84
C LEU A 127 -20.82 -9.25 -10.80
N THR A 128 -20.87 -8.00 -11.25
CA THR A 128 -21.13 -6.85 -10.38
C THR A 128 -22.51 -6.93 -9.74
N ASN A 129 -23.55 -7.30 -10.50
CA ASN A 129 -24.91 -7.45 -9.98
C ASN A 129 -25.02 -8.62 -8.98
N GLU A 130 -24.36 -9.75 -9.25
CA GLU A 130 -24.30 -10.91 -8.35
C GLU A 130 -23.59 -10.59 -7.04
N SER A 131 -22.47 -9.85 -7.09
CA SER A 131 -21.70 -9.46 -5.91
C SER A 131 -22.40 -8.38 -5.09
N THR A 132 -22.97 -7.36 -5.72
CA THR A 132 -23.39 -6.14 -4.99
C THR A 132 -24.89 -5.99 -4.78
N LYS A 133 -25.75 -6.48 -5.69
CA LYS A 133 -27.18 -6.11 -5.67
C LYS A 133 -28.10 -7.18 -5.10
N LYS A 134 -27.61 -8.42 -4.98
CA LYS A 134 -28.43 -9.57 -4.56
C LYS A 134 -28.12 -9.96 -3.11
N TYR A 135 -29.16 -9.99 -2.29
CA TYR A 135 -29.10 -10.38 -0.87
C TYR A 135 -29.28 -11.88 -0.66
N PHE A 136 -28.74 -12.37 0.45
CA PHE A 136 -28.99 -13.72 0.96
C PHE A 136 -29.87 -13.66 2.20
N ASP A 137 -30.81 -14.60 2.34
CA ASP A 137 -31.57 -14.77 3.58
C ASP A 137 -30.84 -15.78 4.47
N VAL A 138 -29.79 -15.30 5.14
CA VAL A 138 -28.96 -16.12 6.04
C VAL A 138 -29.76 -16.70 7.21
N THR A 139 -30.91 -16.10 7.55
CA THR A 139 -31.79 -16.58 8.63
C THR A 139 -32.56 -17.84 8.25
N LYS A 140 -32.66 -18.13 6.95
CA LYS A 140 -33.26 -19.36 6.42
C LYS A 140 -32.23 -20.36 5.89
N GLY A 141 -30.94 -20.10 6.11
CA GLY A 141 -29.86 -20.95 5.62
C GLY A 141 -29.65 -20.89 4.10
N LYS A 142 -30.23 -19.88 3.43
CA LYS A 142 -30.04 -19.65 1.99
C LYS A 142 -28.77 -18.84 1.79
N VAL A 143 -27.63 -19.52 1.79
CA VAL A 143 -26.29 -18.89 1.75
C VAL A 143 -25.53 -19.15 0.45
N LEU A 144 -26.13 -19.86 -0.51
CA LEU A 144 -25.52 -20.26 -1.77
C LEU A 144 -26.44 -20.02 -2.97
N ARG A 145 -25.87 -19.50 -4.06
CA ARG A 145 -26.50 -19.37 -5.37
C ARG A 145 -25.53 -19.89 -6.44
N CYS A 146 -26.07 -20.57 -7.44
CA CYS A 146 -25.32 -20.99 -8.63
C CYS A 146 -26.00 -20.38 -9.86
N HIS A 147 -25.22 -19.72 -10.69
CA HIS A 147 -25.69 -19.10 -11.92
C HIS A 147 -24.91 -19.67 -13.11
N VAL A 148 -25.60 -20.42 -13.96
CA VAL A 148 -25.04 -20.92 -15.22
C VAL A 148 -25.36 -19.96 -16.36
N VAL A 149 -24.35 -19.59 -17.13
CA VAL A 149 -24.44 -18.54 -18.15
C VAL A 149 -23.97 -19.08 -19.48
N GLN A 150 -24.88 -19.12 -20.45
CA GLN A 150 -24.58 -19.51 -21.82
C GLN A 150 -24.33 -18.26 -22.68
N GLN A 151 -23.24 -18.24 -23.45
CA GLN A 151 -22.90 -17.09 -24.29
C GLN A 151 -23.76 -17.05 -25.56
N SER A 152 -24.04 -18.21 -26.15
CA SER A 152 -24.84 -18.33 -27.38
C SER A 152 -26.33 -18.50 -27.06
N THR A 153 -27.19 -17.87 -27.87
CA THR A 153 -28.64 -18.09 -27.88
C THR A 153 -29.07 -19.25 -28.79
N GLU A 154 -28.17 -19.75 -29.64
CA GLU A 154 -28.46 -20.78 -30.64
C GLU A 154 -28.34 -22.21 -30.06
N ASN A 155 -27.73 -22.35 -28.88
CA ASN A 155 -27.59 -23.62 -28.20
C ASN A 155 -28.85 -23.93 -27.38
N HIS A 156 -29.74 -24.75 -27.95
CA HIS A 156 -30.87 -25.37 -27.25
C HIS A 156 -30.47 -26.58 -26.40
N ASP A 157 -29.18 -26.92 -26.35
CA ASP A 157 -28.71 -28.03 -25.55
C ASP A 157 -28.82 -27.69 -24.05
N HIS A 158 -29.14 -28.69 -23.24
CA HIS A 158 -29.20 -28.62 -21.78
C HIS A 158 -27.78 -28.69 -21.17
N SER A 159 -26.79 -28.18 -21.90
CA SER A 159 -25.37 -28.30 -21.58
C SER A 159 -24.67 -26.94 -21.70
N LEU A 160 -23.65 -26.74 -20.87
CA LEU A 160 -22.68 -25.66 -21.03
C LEU A 160 -21.56 -26.14 -21.94
N HIS A 161 -21.12 -25.29 -22.85
CA HIS A 161 -20.05 -25.56 -23.81
C HIS A 161 -18.88 -24.60 -23.60
N GLN A 162 -17.78 -24.84 -24.31
CA GLN A 162 -16.62 -23.97 -24.30
C GLN A 162 -17.00 -22.49 -24.45
N GLY A 163 -16.55 -21.66 -23.51
CA GLY A 163 -16.89 -20.24 -23.44
C GLY A 163 -17.94 -19.90 -22.38
N ASP A 164 -18.85 -20.82 -22.06
CA ASP A 164 -19.90 -20.64 -21.06
C ASP A 164 -19.34 -20.60 -19.64
N PHE A 165 -20.14 -20.10 -18.69
CA PHE A 165 -19.70 -19.84 -17.32
C PHE A 165 -20.59 -20.50 -16.26
N ILE A 166 -19.97 -20.84 -15.14
CA ILE A 166 -20.61 -21.24 -13.89
C ILE A 166 -20.15 -20.26 -12.82
N ILE A 167 -21.09 -19.56 -12.21
CA ILE A 167 -20.79 -18.58 -11.15
C ILE A 167 -21.38 -19.12 -9.86
N PHE A 168 -20.53 -19.56 -8.94
CA PHE A 168 -20.94 -19.82 -7.56
C PHE A 168 -20.86 -18.52 -6.78
N ASN A 169 -21.92 -18.21 -6.05
CA ASN A 169 -22.01 -17.06 -5.17
C ASN A 169 -22.39 -17.55 -3.78
N VAL A 170 -21.52 -17.32 -2.80
CA VAL A 170 -21.69 -17.81 -1.42
C VAL A 170 -21.61 -16.62 -0.47
N HIS A 171 -22.47 -16.62 0.55
CA HIS A 171 -22.39 -15.61 1.60
C HIS A 171 -21.21 -15.88 2.54
N HIS A 172 -20.44 -14.83 2.86
CA HIS A 172 -19.24 -14.93 3.70
C HIS A 172 -19.50 -15.48 5.11
N ILE A 173 -20.74 -15.47 5.59
CA ILE A 173 -21.13 -16.11 6.86
C ILE A 173 -20.86 -17.62 6.87
N ALA A 174 -20.82 -18.25 5.69
CA ALA A 174 -20.62 -19.68 5.50
C ALA A 174 -19.33 -20.02 4.75
N PHE A 175 -18.58 -19.02 4.26
CA PHE A 175 -17.50 -19.22 3.30
C PHE A 175 -16.40 -18.17 3.39
N ASP A 176 -15.16 -18.60 3.22
CA ASP A 176 -13.99 -17.73 3.08
C ASP A 176 -13.09 -18.19 1.93
N TRP A 177 -12.04 -17.43 1.61
CA TRP A 177 -11.11 -17.81 0.53
C TRP A 177 -10.46 -19.18 0.76
N GLY A 178 -10.21 -19.57 2.02
CA GLY A 178 -9.68 -20.89 2.38
C GLY A 178 -10.65 -22.03 2.08
N SER A 179 -11.93 -21.72 1.87
CA SER A 179 -12.98 -22.67 1.48
C SER A 179 -13.04 -22.94 -0.03
N VAL A 180 -12.42 -22.11 -0.87
CA VAL A 180 -12.47 -22.26 -2.34
C VAL A 180 -11.95 -23.63 -2.78
N LYS A 181 -10.74 -23.99 -2.35
CA LYS A 181 -10.12 -25.26 -2.72
C LYS A 181 -10.93 -26.49 -2.25
N PRO A 182 -11.33 -26.63 -0.97
CA PRO A 182 -12.12 -27.77 -0.54
C PRO A 182 -13.51 -27.80 -1.21
N PHE A 183 -14.13 -26.65 -1.48
CA PHE A 183 -15.40 -26.58 -2.20
C PHE A 183 -15.29 -27.08 -3.64
N LEU A 184 -14.32 -26.56 -4.41
CA LEU A 184 -14.11 -26.99 -5.79
C LEU A 184 -13.77 -28.48 -5.87
N LYS A 185 -12.93 -28.99 -4.97
CA LYS A 185 -12.62 -30.41 -4.89
C LYS A 185 -13.86 -31.27 -4.57
N ALA A 186 -14.71 -30.82 -3.65
CA ALA A 186 -15.95 -31.52 -3.34
C ALA A 186 -16.89 -31.54 -4.55
N PHE A 187 -16.98 -30.43 -5.28
CA PHE A 187 -17.76 -30.34 -6.51
C PHE A 187 -17.22 -31.25 -7.62
N GLU A 188 -15.90 -31.26 -7.83
CA GLU A 188 -15.23 -32.18 -8.75
C GLU A 188 -15.55 -33.65 -8.42
N GLN A 189 -15.43 -34.03 -7.15
CA GLN A 189 -15.74 -35.39 -6.70
C GLN A 189 -17.21 -35.75 -6.89
N ALA A 190 -18.12 -34.80 -6.64
CA ALA A 190 -19.56 -34.98 -6.89
C ALA A 190 -19.85 -35.19 -8.38
N CYS A 191 -19.08 -34.56 -9.28
CA CYS A 191 -19.14 -34.78 -10.73
C CYS A 191 -18.56 -36.13 -11.20
N TYR A 192 -18.12 -37.01 -10.31
CA TYR A 192 -17.67 -38.37 -10.66
C TYR A 192 -18.41 -39.46 -9.87
N THR A 193 -19.22 -39.08 -8.89
CA THR A 193 -19.95 -40.03 -8.06
C THR A 193 -21.36 -40.21 -8.62
N ASP A 194 -21.73 -41.45 -8.93
CA ASP A 194 -23.13 -41.79 -9.21
C ASP A 194 -23.99 -41.53 -7.96
N ASP A 195 -25.27 -41.19 -8.16
CA ASP A 195 -26.25 -40.87 -7.09
C ASP A 195 -26.34 -41.95 -5.97
N ASP A 196 -25.87 -43.18 -6.23
CA ASP A 196 -25.89 -44.31 -5.30
C ASP A 196 -24.69 -44.39 -4.33
N CYS A 197 -23.66 -43.54 -4.48
CA CYS A 197 -22.56 -43.49 -3.52
C CYS A 197 -22.96 -42.71 -2.26
N GLN A 198 -23.38 -43.43 -1.21
CA GLN A 198 -23.64 -42.81 0.09
C GLN A 198 -22.38 -42.06 0.58
N PRO A 199 -22.50 -40.76 0.91
CA PRO A 199 -21.38 -40.01 1.44
C PRO A 199 -20.91 -40.65 2.74
N THR A 200 -19.62 -40.97 2.81
CA THR A 200 -18.98 -41.51 4.00
C THR A 200 -18.90 -40.42 5.07
N LEU A 201 -19.97 -40.28 5.87
CA LEU A 201 -20.02 -39.33 6.98
C LEU A 201 -19.00 -39.71 8.07
N SER A 202 -17.84 -39.04 8.03
CA SER A 202 -17.04 -38.68 9.20
C SER A 202 -16.08 -37.53 8.88
N ILE A 203 -16.57 -36.49 8.21
CA ILE A 203 -15.83 -35.24 8.04
C ILE A 203 -16.31 -34.25 9.11
N PRO A 204 -15.40 -33.67 9.92
CA PRO A 204 -15.69 -32.54 10.80
C PRO A 204 -16.51 -31.45 10.11
N GLN A 205 -17.58 -30.98 10.74
CA GLN A 205 -18.45 -29.94 10.21
C GLN A 205 -18.14 -28.58 10.84
N TYR A 206 -18.60 -27.48 10.23
CA TYR A 206 -18.31 -26.15 10.76
C TYR A 206 -18.94 -25.89 12.14
N ILE A 207 -20.08 -26.53 12.43
CA ILE A 207 -20.71 -26.44 13.76
C ILE A 207 -19.79 -26.97 14.87
N ASP A 208 -18.97 -27.96 14.55
CA ASP A 208 -17.99 -28.54 15.46
C ASP A 208 -16.87 -27.56 15.79
N PHE A 209 -16.45 -26.76 14.79
CA PHE A 209 -15.52 -25.65 15.01
C PHE A 209 -16.12 -24.60 15.96
N ALA A 210 -17.39 -24.23 15.78
CA ALA A 210 -18.03 -23.26 16.66
C ALA A 210 -18.13 -23.74 18.12
N LEU A 211 -18.41 -25.03 18.34
CA LEU A 211 -18.38 -25.63 19.68
C LEU A 211 -16.96 -25.65 20.26
N TYR A 212 -15.97 -25.98 19.43
CA TYR A 212 -14.56 -25.93 19.82
C TYR A 212 -14.13 -24.51 20.23
N GLU A 213 -14.49 -23.49 19.43
CA GLU A 213 -14.17 -22.09 19.73
C GLU A 213 -14.80 -21.66 21.07
N GLN A 214 -16.07 -21.96 21.29
CA GLN A 214 -16.75 -21.65 22.56
C GLN A 214 -16.06 -22.31 23.76
N ALA A 215 -15.64 -23.57 23.62
CA ALA A 215 -14.94 -24.29 24.68
C ALA A 215 -13.57 -23.67 24.99
N MET A 216 -12.83 -23.24 23.97
CA MET A 216 -11.55 -22.53 24.13
C MET A 216 -11.72 -21.18 24.81
N LEU A 217 -12.72 -20.40 24.39
CA LEU A 217 -12.99 -19.07 24.95
C LEU A 217 -13.45 -19.13 26.42
N SER A 218 -14.20 -20.18 26.78
CA SER A 218 -14.72 -20.41 28.14
C SER A 218 -13.68 -21.00 29.10
N ASN A 219 -12.47 -21.31 28.64
CA ASN A 219 -11.43 -21.91 29.47
C ASN A 219 -10.89 -20.91 30.50
N ILE A 220 -11.20 -21.15 31.77
CA ILE A 220 -10.82 -20.29 32.91
C ILE A 220 -9.35 -20.42 33.33
N ASN A 221 -8.58 -21.36 32.77
CA ASN A 221 -7.18 -21.52 33.12
C ASN A 221 -6.36 -20.30 32.68
N VAL A 222 -5.73 -19.61 33.62
CA VAL A 222 -4.92 -18.40 33.40
C VAL A 222 -3.76 -18.62 32.41
N ASN A 223 -3.26 -19.85 32.31
CA ASN A 223 -2.19 -20.23 31.38
C ASN A 223 -2.70 -20.80 30.06
N SER A 224 -4.02 -20.78 29.82
CA SER A 224 -4.58 -21.16 28.53
C SER A 224 -4.06 -20.25 27.42
N GLU A 225 -4.03 -20.78 26.19
CA GLU A 225 -3.68 -20.02 24.98
C GLU A 225 -4.53 -18.75 24.86
N MET A 226 -5.86 -18.85 25.06
CA MET A 226 -6.77 -17.71 24.97
C MET A 226 -6.49 -16.64 26.03
N ASN A 227 -6.17 -17.01 27.27
CA ASN A 227 -5.89 -16.03 28.32
C ASN A 227 -4.51 -15.37 28.15
N ARG A 228 -3.52 -16.06 27.56
CA ARG A 228 -2.27 -15.43 27.12
C ARG A 228 -2.52 -14.42 26.00
N ALA A 229 -3.29 -14.80 24.99
CA ALA A 229 -3.69 -13.87 23.91
C ALA A 229 -4.45 -12.66 24.45
N ARG A 230 -5.42 -12.83 25.35
CA ARG A 230 -6.16 -11.70 25.96
C ARG A 230 -5.22 -10.69 26.64
N ARG A 231 -4.19 -11.15 27.36
CA ARG A 231 -3.20 -10.24 27.97
C ARG A 231 -2.37 -9.50 26.92
N PHE A 232 -1.81 -10.24 25.95
CA PHE A 232 -1.06 -9.64 24.84
C PHE A 232 -1.86 -8.54 24.14
N TRP A 233 -3.12 -8.84 23.79
CA TRP A 233 -4.00 -7.89 23.12
C TRP A 233 -4.42 -6.72 24.00
N SER A 234 -4.67 -6.97 25.29
CA SER A 234 -4.95 -5.92 26.27
C SER A 234 -3.80 -4.92 26.33
N ASP A 235 -2.55 -5.41 26.42
CA ASP A 235 -1.35 -4.60 26.53
C ASP A 235 -1.04 -3.85 25.22
N LEU A 236 -1.13 -4.55 24.08
CA LEU A 236 -0.86 -3.98 22.76
C LEU A 236 -1.86 -2.86 22.41
N MET A 237 -3.14 -3.05 22.71
CA MET A 237 -4.20 -2.10 22.36
C MET A 237 -4.46 -1.05 23.44
N HIS A 238 -3.75 -1.11 24.57
CA HIS A 238 -3.88 -0.15 25.66
C HIS A 238 -3.76 1.31 25.19
N ASP A 239 -4.72 2.15 25.58
CA ASP A 239 -4.81 3.57 25.20
C ASP A 239 -4.83 3.84 23.68
N TYR A 240 -5.15 2.85 22.84
CA TYR A 240 -5.30 3.10 21.41
C TYR A 240 -6.57 3.93 21.14
N ASP A 241 -6.40 5.08 20.49
CA ASP A 241 -7.51 5.90 20.02
C ASP A 241 -7.94 5.46 18.63
N TRP A 242 -9.10 4.82 18.57
CA TRP A 242 -9.70 4.28 17.35
C TRP A 242 -10.18 5.36 16.37
N ASN A 243 -10.25 6.62 16.79
CA ASN A 243 -10.61 7.74 15.92
C ASN A 243 -9.40 8.36 15.20
N ARG A 244 -8.16 7.93 15.47
CA ARG A 244 -6.94 8.55 14.91
C ARG A 244 -6.89 8.60 13.38
N ILE A 245 -7.33 7.52 12.72
CA ILE A 245 -7.31 7.43 11.25
C ILE A 245 -8.45 8.25 10.61
N ARG A 246 -9.47 8.66 11.39
CA ARG A 246 -10.58 9.50 10.89
C ARG A 246 -10.17 10.92 10.49
N ARG A 247 -8.90 11.31 10.67
CA ARG A 247 -8.34 12.58 10.17
C ARG A 247 -8.27 12.69 8.64
N LEU A 248 -8.47 11.59 7.92
CA LEU A 248 -8.64 11.60 6.45
C LEU A 248 -10.00 12.17 6.02
N VAL A 249 -10.93 12.33 6.96
CA VAL A 249 -12.31 12.76 6.71
C VAL A 249 -12.44 14.22 7.15
N PRO A 250 -13.09 15.10 6.37
CA PRO A 250 -13.45 16.44 6.83
C PRO A 250 -14.19 16.39 8.17
N GLU A 251 -13.90 17.31 9.10
CA GLU A 251 -14.46 17.32 10.46
C GLU A 251 -15.99 17.19 10.50
N GLU A 252 -16.69 17.69 9.48
CA GLU A 252 -18.16 17.66 9.38
C GLU A 252 -18.76 16.25 9.18
N ASP A 253 -17.98 15.26 8.70
CA ASP A 253 -18.45 13.87 8.48
C ASP A 253 -17.97 12.89 9.56
N THR A 254 -17.39 13.41 10.65
CA THR A 254 -16.79 12.62 11.75
C THR A 254 -17.81 12.02 12.73
N ASN A 255 -19.07 12.47 12.66
CA ASN A 255 -20.14 12.01 13.55
C ASN A 255 -20.74 10.69 13.07
N ASN A 256 -20.17 9.56 13.52
CA ASN A 256 -20.84 8.28 13.75
C ASN A 256 -21.77 7.73 12.63
N LYS A 257 -21.56 8.11 11.37
CA LYS A 257 -22.28 7.51 10.25
C LYS A 257 -21.65 6.16 9.95
N ILE A 258 -22.46 5.11 10.02
CA ILE A 258 -22.16 3.82 9.38
C ILE A 258 -21.83 4.14 7.92
N ARG A 259 -20.67 3.67 7.44
CA ARG A 259 -20.29 3.88 6.04
C ARG A 259 -21.35 3.29 5.13
N SER A 260 -21.57 3.87 3.96
CA SER A 260 -22.51 3.36 2.97
C SER A 260 -22.15 1.97 2.45
N GLY A 261 -20.92 1.49 2.70
CA GLY A 261 -20.40 0.22 2.20
C GLY A 261 -20.02 0.25 0.72
N ARG A 262 -20.23 1.39 0.05
CA ARG A 262 -19.85 1.61 -1.35
C ARG A 262 -18.37 1.98 -1.44
N GLY A 263 -17.71 1.46 -2.46
CA GLY A 263 -16.27 1.63 -2.68
C GLY A 263 -15.90 1.85 -4.14
N LEU A 264 -14.75 2.48 -4.33
CA LEU A 264 -14.05 2.60 -5.60
C LEU A 264 -12.69 1.89 -5.45
N SER A 265 -12.21 1.28 -6.53
CA SER A 265 -10.93 0.58 -6.54
C SER A 265 -9.99 1.16 -7.59
N ALA A 266 -8.70 1.23 -7.26
CA ALA A 266 -7.64 1.42 -8.25
C ALA A 266 -6.72 0.20 -8.27
N ALA A 267 -6.64 -0.45 -9.43
CA ALA A 267 -5.71 -1.53 -9.68
C ALA A 267 -4.44 -1.02 -10.36
N PHE A 268 -3.28 -1.50 -9.93
CA PHE A 268 -2.02 -1.21 -10.59
C PHE A 268 -1.01 -2.34 -10.44
N HIS A 269 -0.19 -2.53 -11.47
CA HIS A 269 0.98 -3.40 -11.40
C HIS A 269 2.18 -2.61 -10.85
N MET A 270 2.96 -3.24 -9.97
CA MET A 270 4.26 -2.73 -9.58
C MET A 270 5.24 -2.88 -10.74
N GLU A 271 6.15 -1.92 -10.90
CA GLU A 271 7.24 -2.03 -11.87
C GLU A 271 8.18 -3.19 -11.49
N GLN A 272 8.67 -3.92 -12.48
CA GLN A 272 9.44 -5.15 -12.25
C GLN A 272 10.71 -4.90 -11.45
N ASP A 273 11.40 -3.78 -11.69
CA ASP A 273 12.60 -3.37 -10.96
C ASP A 273 12.33 -3.16 -9.46
N ILE A 274 11.17 -2.62 -9.10
CA ILE A 274 10.72 -2.50 -7.70
C ILE A 274 10.46 -3.88 -7.10
N VAL A 275 9.77 -4.77 -7.84
CA VAL A 275 9.49 -6.13 -7.36
C VAL A 275 10.78 -6.90 -7.11
N ASP A 276 11.72 -6.85 -8.05
CA ASP A 276 13.03 -7.51 -7.95
C ASP A 276 13.82 -6.97 -6.74
N ALA A 277 13.80 -5.65 -6.54
CA ALA A 277 14.40 -5.00 -5.38
C ALA A 277 13.76 -5.43 -4.05
N MET A 278 12.43 -5.53 -3.99
CA MET A 278 11.71 -6.02 -2.81
C MET A 278 12.05 -7.49 -2.53
N MET A 279 12.14 -8.34 -3.55
CA MET A 279 12.55 -9.75 -3.43
C MET A 279 14.00 -9.89 -2.94
N LEU A 280 14.90 -9.06 -3.45
CA LEU A 280 16.29 -9.02 -2.98
C LEU A 280 16.36 -8.54 -1.51
N PHE A 281 15.58 -7.51 -1.16
CA PHE A 281 15.53 -7.00 0.21
C PHE A 281 15.00 -8.03 1.20
N THR A 282 13.92 -8.73 0.83
CA THR A 282 13.32 -9.77 1.68
C THR A 282 14.28 -10.92 1.95
N SER A 283 14.90 -11.44 0.89
CA SER A 283 15.89 -12.52 0.99
C SER A 283 17.15 -12.11 1.76
N SER A 284 17.66 -10.89 1.57
CA SER A 284 18.88 -10.41 2.24
C SER A 284 18.68 -10.16 3.74
N ASN A 285 17.46 -9.81 4.17
CA ASN A 285 17.16 -9.43 5.56
C ASN A 285 16.36 -10.49 6.33
N ASN A 286 16.11 -11.67 5.75
CA ASN A 286 15.26 -12.73 6.34
C ASN A 286 13.88 -12.23 6.80
N ILE A 287 13.27 -11.37 5.98
CA ILE A 287 11.92 -10.84 6.22
C ILE A 287 10.96 -11.39 5.18
N THR A 288 9.67 -11.41 5.50
CA THR A 288 8.63 -11.85 4.55
C THR A 288 8.18 -10.70 3.65
N MET A 289 7.71 -11.04 2.44
CA MET A 289 7.09 -10.06 1.54
C MET A 289 5.84 -9.42 2.16
N PHE A 290 5.11 -10.16 2.99
CA PHE A 290 4.01 -9.64 3.81
C PHE A 290 4.47 -8.48 4.70
N SER A 291 5.48 -8.71 5.55
CA SER A 291 5.98 -7.71 6.49
C SER A 291 6.57 -6.49 5.78
N LEU A 292 7.28 -6.70 4.66
CA LEU A 292 7.78 -5.60 3.84
C LEU A 292 6.65 -4.75 3.26
N SER A 293 5.67 -5.38 2.64
CA SER A 293 4.52 -4.70 2.02
C SER A 293 3.68 -3.96 3.07
N LEU A 294 3.47 -4.57 4.23
CA LEU A 294 2.80 -3.93 5.36
C LEU A 294 3.59 -2.72 5.86
N ALA A 295 4.92 -2.80 5.96
CA ALA A 295 5.77 -1.67 6.34
C ALA A 295 5.71 -0.52 5.32
N CYS A 296 5.70 -0.82 4.02
CA CYS A 296 5.47 0.18 2.97
C CYS A 296 4.11 0.85 3.14
N TYR A 297 3.07 0.07 3.47
CA TYR A 297 1.74 0.60 3.72
C TYR A 297 1.68 1.53 4.94
N TYR A 298 2.32 1.16 6.05
CA TYR A 298 2.45 2.03 7.21
C TYR A 298 3.20 3.32 6.90
N ALA A 299 4.29 3.27 6.12
CA ALA A 299 5.02 4.46 5.70
C ALA A 299 4.13 5.40 4.86
N PHE A 300 3.31 4.83 3.98
CA PHE A 300 2.31 5.57 3.20
C PHE A 300 1.22 6.20 4.10
N LEU A 301 0.62 5.42 4.99
CA LEU A 301 -0.41 5.90 5.93
C LEU A 301 0.13 6.99 6.86
N TYR A 302 1.35 6.83 7.36
CA TYR A 302 2.04 7.85 8.16
C TYR A 302 2.13 9.17 7.40
N LYS A 303 2.51 9.10 6.13
CA LYS A 303 2.62 10.30 5.29
C LYS A 303 1.28 10.92 4.94
N LEU A 304 0.24 10.10 4.84
CA LEU A 304 -1.11 10.54 4.51
C LEU A 304 -1.80 11.22 5.71
N ILE A 305 -1.57 10.71 6.92
CA ILE A 305 -2.30 11.12 8.14
C ILE A 305 -1.43 12.02 9.05
N ASN A 306 -0.11 11.93 8.92
CA ASN A 306 0.88 12.57 9.80
C ASN A 306 0.69 12.20 11.29
N ASP A 307 0.30 10.94 11.55
CA ASP A 307 0.23 10.34 12.89
C ASP A 307 1.08 9.06 12.92
N GLY A 308 1.87 8.89 13.97
CA GLY A 308 2.76 7.75 14.15
C GLY A 308 2.12 6.54 14.81
N ASP A 309 0.98 6.65 15.50
CA ASP A 309 0.33 5.50 16.18
C ASP A 309 -0.83 4.99 15.31
N LEU A 310 -0.54 4.00 14.46
CA LEU A 310 -1.45 3.51 13.42
C LEU A 310 -1.89 2.06 13.69
N CYS A 311 -3.18 1.78 13.51
CA CYS A 311 -3.71 0.43 13.54
C CYS A 311 -4.32 0.05 12.19
N VAL A 312 -3.83 -1.05 11.62
CA VAL A 312 -4.30 -1.63 10.36
C VAL A 312 -4.97 -2.96 10.64
N ALA A 313 -6.13 -3.21 10.04
CA ALA A 313 -6.79 -4.50 10.12
C ALA A 313 -6.10 -5.49 9.17
N GLY A 314 -5.51 -6.55 9.72
CA GLY A 314 -4.98 -7.65 8.91
C GLY A 314 -5.91 -8.86 8.93
N VAL A 315 -5.91 -9.64 7.85
CA VAL A 315 -6.68 -10.87 7.73
C VAL A 315 -5.79 -12.10 7.94
N ILE A 316 -6.25 -13.05 8.73
CA ILE A 316 -5.53 -14.29 9.02
C ILE A 316 -6.48 -15.47 8.80
N ALA A 317 -6.03 -16.49 8.05
CA ALA A 317 -6.85 -17.64 7.67
C ALA A 317 -7.48 -18.39 8.86
N ASN A 318 -6.79 -18.42 10.01
CA ASN A 318 -7.18 -19.14 11.23
C ASN A 318 -7.43 -20.66 11.03
N ARG A 319 -6.69 -21.29 10.11
CA ARG A 319 -6.80 -22.73 9.78
C ARG A 319 -5.53 -23.50 10.16
N SER A 320 -4.97 -23.21 11.34
CA SER A 320 -3.70 -23.82 11.78
C SER A 320 -3.81 -25.31 12.08
N LYS A 321 -5.01 -25.80 12.44
CA LYS A 321 -5.25 -27.22 12.72
C LYS A 321 -5.57 -28.00 11.46
N GLU A 322 -5.11 -29.25 11.42
CA GLU A 322 -5.31 -30.16 10.30
C GLU A 322 -6.78 -30.38 9.95
N GLU A 323 -7.60 -30.51 10.99
CA GLU A 323 -9.04 -30.74 10.89
C GLU A 323 -9.78 -29.56 10.23
N MET A 324 -9.20 -28.35 10.27
CA MET A 324 -9.78 -27.12 9.70
C MET A 324 -9.29 -26.82 8.29
N ARG A 325 -8.16 -27.40 7.85
CA ARG A 325 -7.54 -27.08 6.55
C ARG A 325 -8.44 -27.41 5.36
N ASN A 326 -9.24 -28.47 5.45
CA ASN A 326 -10.11 -28.94 4.36
C ASN A 326 -11.60 -28.68 4.62
N MET A 327 -11.94 -27.91 5.67
CA MET A 327 -13.33 -27.63 6.01
C MET A 327 -13.86 -26.43 5.24
N ILE A 328 -15.10 -26.49 4.75
CA ILE A 328 -15.80 -25.31 4.22
C ILE A 328 -16.35 -24.51 5.40
N GLY A 329 -16.16 -23.20 5.42
CA GLY A 329 -16.64 -22.34 6.50
C GLY A 329 -15.97 -20.97 6.58
N MET A 330 -16.44 -20.13 7.50
CA MET A 330 -15.86 -18.81 7.77
C MET A 330 -14.83 -18.88 8.90
N PHE A 331 -13.53 -18.91 8.59
CA PHE A 331 -12.45 -18.97 9.57
C PHE A 331 -11.63 -17.67 9.64
N VAL A 332 -11.62 -16.87 8.58
CA VAL A 332 -10.79 -15.66 8.48
C VAL A 332 -10.99 -14.71 9.65
N ASN A 333 -10.00 -14.67 10.55
CA ASN A 333 -10.01 -13.76 11.69
C ASN A 333 -9.41 -12.42 11.29
N LEU A 334 -10.03 -11.34 11.75
CA LEU A 334 -9.51 -9.99 11.61
C LEU A 334 -8.67 -9.67 12.85
N VAL A 335 -7.47 -9.12 12.65
CA VAL A 335 -6.55 -8.84 13.75
C VAL A 335 -5.99 -7.43 13.62
N PRO A 336 -5.96 -6.63 14.72
CA PRO A 336 -5.41 -5.30 14.69
C PRO A 336 -3.87 -5.35 14.72
N TYR A 337 -3.25 -4.85 13.65
CA TYR A 337 -1.82 -4.58 13.61
C TYR A 337 -1.62 -3.13 14.06
N ARG A 338 -1.29 -2.90 15.33
CA ARG A 338 -0.97 -1.56 15.85
C ARG A 338 0.53 -1.35 15.89
N ILE A 339 1.03 -0.34 15.18
CA ILE A 339 2.45 -0.01 15.12
C ILE A 339 2.66 1.47 15.38
N LYS A 340 3.67 1.78 16.21
CA LYS A 340 4.15 3.15 16.45
C LYS A 340 5.37 3.45 15.58
N ILE A 341 5.23 4.44 14.71
CA ILE A 341 6.22 4.87 13.74
C ILE A 341 7.01 6.04 14.32
N GLU A 342 8.32 5.89 14.34
CA GLU A 342 9.27 6.93 14.70
C GLU A 342 9.88 7.49 13.41
N PRO A 343 9.59 8.75 13.02
CA PRO A 343 9.92 9.25 11.68
C PRO A 343 11.42 9.35 11.39
N ASN A 344 12.25 9.44 12.44
CA ASN A 344 13.70 9.51 12.30
C ASN A 344 14.36 8.14 12.11
N ASN A 345 13.64 7.04 12.32
CA ASN A 345 14.17 5.71 12.06
C ASN A 345 14.35 5.48 10.57
N SER A 346 15.41 4.76 10.21
CA SER A 346 15.59 4.24 8.87
C SER A 346 14.47 3.25 8.53
N PHE A 347 14.10 3.19 7.26
CA PHE A 347 13.09 2.25 6.79
C PHE A 347 13.49 0.79 7.07
N ASN A 348 14.78 0.43 6.95
CA ASN A 348 15.24 -0.91 7.27
C ASN A 348 14.94 -1.32 8.73
N HIS A 349 15.29 -0.46 9.68
CA HIS A 349 15.01 -0.70 11.10
C HIS A 349 13.52 -0.85 11.37
N PHE A 350 12.70 -0.04 10.68
CA PHE A 350 11.26 -0.13 10.77
C PHE A 350 10.72 -1.47 10.24
N VAL A 351 11.18 -1.93 9.08
CA VAL A 351 10.73 -3.22 8.53
C VAL A 351 11.08 -4.39 9.45
N GLN A 352 12.26 -4.36 10.09
CA GLN A 352 12.62 -5.39 11.07
C GLN A 352 11.68 -5.38 12.28
N LYS A 353 11.34 -4.20 12.80
CA LYS A 353 10.31 -4.05 13.85
C LYS A 353 8.96 -4.61 13.40
N VAL A 354 8.53 -4.31 12.16
CA VAL A 354 7.27 -4.83 11.60
C VAL A 354 7.32 -6.36 11.50
N GLN A 355 8.43 -6.94 11.01
CA GLN A 355 8.58 -8.40 10.92
C GLN A 355 8.48 -9.09 12.29
N GLN A 356 9.18 -8.56 13.30
CA GLN A 356 9.09 -9.09 14.66
C GLN A 356 7.66 -8.99 15.20
N PHE A 357 7.02 -7.83 15.01
CA PHE A 357 5.65 -7.60 15.43
C PHE A 357 4.65 -8.55 14.74
N CYS A 358 4.79 -8.80 13.44
CA CYS A 358 3.96 -9.76 12.71
C CYS A 358 4.07 -11.17 13.32
N THR A 359 5.27 -11.58 13.76
CA THR A 359 5.47 -12.87 14.44
C THR A 359 4.72 -12.90 15.77
N ASP A 360 4.86 -11.87 16.61
CA ASP A 360 4.17 -11.78 17.91
C ASP A 360 2.63 -11.81 17.76
N VAL A 361 2.12 -11.13 16.72
CA VAL A 361 0.68 -11.12 16.37
C VAL A 361 0.20 -12.51 15.98
N LEU A 362 0.96 -13.24 15.15
CA LEU A 362 0.59 -14.58 14.69
C LEU A 362 0.47 -15.59 15.84
N GLU A 363 1.31 -15.47 16.88
CA GLU A 363 1.23 -16.33 18.07
C GLU A 363 -0.07 -16.16 18.86
N HIS A 364 -0.74 -15.02 18.73
CA HIS A 364 -1.95 -14.67 19.47
C HIS A 364 -3.18 -14.46 18.57
N ALA A 365 -3.05 -14.77 17.28
CA ALA A 365 -4.06 -14.56 16.25
C ALA A 365 -5.30 -15.46 16.35
N SER A 366 -5.24 -16.52 17.17
CA SER A 366 -6.37 -17.42 17.41
C SER A 366 -7.49 -16.79 18.24
N LEU A 367 -7.21 -15.67 18.95
CA LEU A 367 -8.24 -14.94 19.68
C LEU A 367 -9.14 -14.16 18.70
N PRO A 368 -10.46 -14.39 18.69
CA PRO A 368 -11.37 -13.66 17.79
C PRO A 368 -11.35 -12.16 18.01
N TYR A 369 -11.51 -11.39 16.94
CA TYR A 369 -11.50 -9.91 16.98
C TYR A 369 -12.38 -9.31 18.08
N GLN A 370 -13.60 -9.82 18.29
CA GLN A 370 -14.50 -9.30 19.32
C GLN A 370 -13.91 -9.44 20.72
N GLN A 371 -13.25 -10.56 20.99
CA GLN A 371 -12.60 -10.79 22.26
C GLN A 371 -11.42 -9.84 22.46
N ILE A 372 -10.73 -9.43 21.39
CA ILE A 372 -9.68 -8.39 21.42
C ILE A 372 -10.29 -7.04 21.82
N ILE A 373 -11.39 -6.62 21.18
CA ILE A 373 -12.04 -5.33 21.47
C ILE A 373 -12.64 -5.29 22.88
N GLU A 374 -13.20 -6.40 23.36
CA GLU A 374 -13.72 -6.53 24.72
C GLU A 374 -12.65 -6.30 25.79
N THR A 375 -11.37 -6.65 25.52
CA THR A 375 -10.26 -6.35 26.45
C THR A 375 -10.07 -4.85 26.70
N GLN A 376 -10.51 -3.99 25.77
CA GLN A 376 -10.41 -2.54 25.87
C GLN A 376 -11.61 -1.90 26.57
N GLY A 377 -12.52 -2.69 27.13
CA GLY A 377 -13.76 -2.20 27.76
C GLY A 377 -14.79 -1.65 26.77
N LYS A 378 -14.53 -1.77 25.46
CA LYS A 378 -15.46 -1.37 24.40
C LYS A 378 -16.48 -2.49 24.19
N ARG A 379 -17.77 -2.17 24.40
CA ARG A 379 -18.90 -3.08 24.14
C ARG A 379 -19.52 -2.90 22.75
N GLU A 380 -19.04 -1.92 21.99
CA GLU A 380 -19.50 -1.68 20.63
C GLU A 380 -18.85 -2.71 19.69
N HIS A 381 -19.59 -3.78 19.40
CA HIS A 381 -19.15 -4.93 18.59
C HIS A 381 -18.82 -4.60 17.11
N HIS A 382 -18.91 -3.33 16.70
CA HIS A 382 -18.79 -2.88 15.31
C HIS A 382 -17.56 -2.02 15.01
N VAL A 383 -16.70 -1.72 16.01
CA VAL A 383 -15.51 -0.90 15.77
C VAL A 383 -14.48 -1.72 15.01
N LEU A 384 -14.38 -1.51 13.70
CA LEU A 384 -13.26 -1.98 12.86
C LEU A 384 -12.19 -0.87 12.80
N PRO A 385 -10.90 -1.21 12.60
CA PRO A 385 -9.94 -0.20 12.18
C PRO A 385 -10.43 0.44 10.88
N SER A 386 -10.19 1.74 10.69
CA SER A 386 -10.58 2.42 9.44
C SER A 386 -9.90 1.85 8.20
N THR A 387 -8.74 1.21 8.36
CA THR A 387 -7.92 0.74 7.25
C THR A 387 -7.61 -0.75 7.37
N SER A 388 -7.50 -1.45 6.24
CA SER A 388 -7.11 -2.85 6.19
C SER A 388 -5.97 -3.13 5.22
N PHE A 389 -5.25 -4.21 5.48
CA PHE A 389 -4.17 -4.70 4.64
C PHE A 389 -4.34 -6.20 4.41
N GLN A 390 -4.24 -6.60 3.15
CA GLN A 390 -4.33 -7.98 2.72
C GLN A 390 -3.16 -8.31 1.82
N TYR A 391 -2.63 -9.52 1.97
CA TYR A 391 -1.55 -10.03 1.15
C TYR A 391 -1.91 -11.40 0.63
N GLU A 392 -1.92 -11.51 -0.69
CA GLU A 392 -2.28 -12.72 -1.40
C GLU A 392 -1.02 -13.29 -2.04
N SER A 393 -0.59 -14.44 -1.52
CA SER A 393 0.48 -15.19 -2.14
C SER A 393 -0.12 -16.14 -3.15
N LEU A 394 0.03 -15.82 -4.43
CA LEU A 394 -0.40 -16.73 -5.50
C LEU A 394 0.46 -17.99 -5.55
N VAL A 395 1.55 -18.12 -4.78
CA VAL A 395 2.19 -19.43 -4.53
C VAL A 395 1.25 -20.36 -3.78
N SER A 396 0.43 -19.87 -2.86
CA SER A 396 -0.56 -20.73 -2.18
C SER A 396 -1.74 -21.10 -3.08
N THR A 397 -2.00 -20.30 -4.12
CA THR A 397 -3.01 -20.55 -5.16
C THR A 397 -2.45 -21.35 -6.35
N LEU A 398 -1.13 -21.31 -6.59
CA LEU A 398 -0.44 -21.84 -7.79
C LEU A 398 0.66 -22.88 -7.50
N THR A 399 1.03 -23.21 -6.26
CA THR A 399 1.94 -24.35 -5.97
C THR A 399 1.29 -25.73 -6.03
N GLN A 400 0.16 -25.81 -6.73
CA GLN A 400 -0.20 -27.01 -7.49
C GLN A 400 -0.58 -26.54 -8.90
N ASN A 401 0.33 -26.70 -9.86
CA ASN A 401 0.07 -26.60 -11.30
C ASN A 401 -0.91 -27.70 -11.80
N ALA A 402 -2.00 -27.92 -11.06
CA ALA A 402 -3.05 -28.89 -11.33
C ALA A 402 -4.42 -28.49 -10.73
N SER A 403 -4.65 -27.23 -10.32
CA SER A 403 -5.92 -26.88 -9.64
C SER A 403 -6.50 -25.48 -9.90
N THR A 404 -6.13 -24.82 -11.00
CA THR A 404 -7.00 -23.78 -11.62
C THR A 404 -7.93 -24.37 -12.67
N GLU A 405 -7.75 -25.65 -12.97
CA GLU A 405 -8.56 -26.43 -13.90
C GLU A 405 -9.22 -27.54 -13.10
N LEU A 406 -10.55 -27.54 -13.11
CA LEU A 406 -11.39 -28.56 -12.52
C LEU A 406 -11.78 -29.52 -13.65
N ILE A 407 -11.40 -30.79 -13.53
CA ILE A 407 -11.81 -31.81 -14.49
C ILE A 407 -13.14 -32.36 -14.00
N VAL A 408 -14.24 -32.04 -14.67
CA VAL A 408 -15.60 -32.40 -14.22
C VAL A 408 -16.22 -33.55 -15.00
N SER A 409 -15.56 -33.99 -16.06
CA SER A 409 -15.83 -35.23 -16.79
C SER A 409 -14.60 -35.64 -17.58
N GLU A 410 -14.59 -36.81 -18.22
CA GLU A 410 -13.45 -37.25 -19.05
C GLU A 410 -13.05 -36.21 -20.12
N ASP A 411 -14.01 -35.42 -20.60
CA ASP A 411 -13.81 -34.46 -21.69
C ASP A 411 -14.07 -32.99 -21.32
N CYS A 412 -14.43 -32.66 -20.06
CA CYS A 412 -14.78 -31.30 -19.67
C CYS A 412 -13.89 -30.72 -18.57
N VAL A 413 -13.36 -29.52 -18.85
CA VAL A 413 -12.47 -28.78 -17.95
C VAL A 413 -13.03 -27.39 -17.68
N LEU A 414 -13.21 -27.05 -16.41
CA LEU A 414 -13.57 -25.72 -15.94
C LEU A 414 -12.32 -24.97 -15.48
N GLY A 415 -12.09 -23.76 -15.98
CA GLY A 415 -11.03 -22.89 -15.51
C GLY A 415 -11.57 -21.76 -14.66
N ALA A 416 -10.91 -21.41 -13.55
CA ALA A 416 -11.16 -20.13 -12.90
C ALA A 416 -10.91 -18.97 -13.89
N LEU A 417 -11.74 -17.93 -13.85
CA LEU A 417 -11.42 -16.68 -14.56
C LEU A 417 -10.13 -16.10 -13.98
N SER A 418 -9.23 -15.63 -14.84
CA SER A 418 -8.00 -15.01 -14.37
C SER A 418 -8.28 -13.60 -13.84
N ASP A 419 -7.49 -13.11 -12.89
CA ASP A 419 -7.59 -11.75 -12.34
C ASP A 419 -7.50 -10.65 -13.42
N ARG A 420 -7.00 -10.97 -14.62
CA ARG A 420 -6.95 -10.06 -15.77
C ARG A 420 -8.29 -9.91 -16.50
N ASP A 421 -9.20 -10.87 -16.32
CA ASP A 421 -10.50 -10.91 -17.00
C ASP A 421 -11.63 -10.26 -16.18
N THR A 422 -11.35 -9.83 -14.95
CA THR A 422 -12.33 -9.15 -14.09
C THR A 422 -11.72 -7.88 -13.52
N THR A 423 -12.48 -6.78 -13.60
CA THR A 423 -12.11 -5.54 -12.91
C THR A 423 -12.20 -5.81 -11.41
N HIS A 424 -11.05 -5.88 -10.73
CA HIS A 424 -11.03 -5.97 -9.27
C HIS A 424 -11.66 -4.70 -8.70
N GLY A 425 -12.74 -4.89 -7.93
CA GLY A 425 -13.52 -3.82 -7.34
C GLY A 425 -15.00 -4.11 -7.48
N ASN A 426 -15.58 -4.84 -6.51
CA ASN A 426 -17.01 -5.13 -6.46
C ASN A 426 -17.84 -3.89 -6.05
N GLY A 427 -17.40 -2.66 -6.36
CA GLY A 427 -18.09 -1.42 -5.97
C GLY A 427 -18.37 -1.25 -4.46
N THR A 428 -17.75 -2.07 -3.61
CA THR A 428 -18.07 -2.20 -2.19
C THR A 428 -16.79 -2.28 -1.35
N THR A 429 -16.84 -1.77 -0.12
CA THR A 429 -15.73 -1.86 0.84
C THR A 429 -16.26 -1.80 2.27
N LEU A 430 -15.64 -2.56 3.17
CA LEU A 430 -15.90 -2.54 4.61
C LEU A 430 -15.04 -1.53 5.37
N PHE A 431 -14.03 -0.97 4.71
CA PHE A 431 -13.02 -0.10 5.31
C PHE A 431 -12.94 1.23 4.56
N ASP A 432 -12.47 2.27 5.25
CA ASP A 432 -12.20 3.57 4.64
C ASP A 432 -11.13 3.44 3.54
N LEU A 433 -10.10 2.61 3.81
CA LEU A 433 -9.00 2.33 2.89
C LEU A 433 -8.51 0.89 3.06
N THR A 434 -8.44 0.12 1.98
CA THR A 434 -7.88 -1.23 1.96
C THR A 434 -6.78 -1.32 0.91
N LEU A 435 -5.61 -1.81 1.30
CA LEU A 435 -4.57 -2.21 0.35
C LEU A 435 -4.51 -3.74 0.27
N ILE A 436 -4.72 -4.27 -0.93
CA ILE A 436 -4.53 -5.69 -1.26
C ILE A 436 -3.27 -5.79 -2.13
N VAL A 437 -2.32 -6.62 -1.72
CA VAL A 437 -1.10 -6.89 -2.48
C VAL A 437 -1.11 -8.35 -2.90
N SER A 438 -1.24 -8.61 -4.20
CA SER A 438 -1.21 -9.95 -4.77
C SER A 438 0.11 -10.16 -5.50
N HIS A 439 0.88 -11.17 -5.07
CA HIS A 439 2.19 -11.50 -5.63
C HIS A 439 2.19 -12.90 -6.25
N ASP A 440 2.50 -12.97 -7.54
CA ASP A 440 2.77 -14.19 -8.28
C ASP A 440 4.27 -14.49 -8.27
N TYR A 441 4.70 -15.47 -7.48
CA TYR A 441 6.12 -15.84 -7.43
C TYR A 441 6.60 -16.63 -8.67
N TYR A 442 5.68 -17.19 -9.48
CA TYR A 442 6.05 -17.87 -10.73
C TYR A 442 6.30 -16.85 -11.83
N ALA A 443 5.34 -15.95 -12.05
CA ALA A 443 5.50 -14.85 -12.99
C ALA A 443 6.44 -13.75 -12.46
N GLN A 444 6.74 -13.77 -11.16
CA GLN A 444 7.46 -12.71 -10.43
C GLN A 444 6.82 -11.34 -10.61
N THR A 445 5.49 -11.29 -10.65
CA THR A 445 4.73 -10.04 -10.81
C THR A 445 3.97 -9.72 -9.55
N THR A 446 3.81 -8.42 -9.25
CA THR A 446 3.00 -7.96 -8.13
C THR A 446 1.93 -7.00 -8.61
N THR A 447 0.67 -7.31 -8.28
CA THR A 447 -0.49 -6.47 -8.54
C THR A 447 -1.02 -5.96 -7.22
N CYS A 448 -1.42 -4.69 -7.19
CA CYS A 448 -2.01 -4.06 -6.01
C CYS A 448 -3.40 -3.53 -6.35
N PHE A 449 -4.28 -3.61 -5.34
CA PHE A 449 -5.60 -3.02 -5.38
C PHE A 449 -5.75 -2.08 -4.19
N LEU A 450 -6.19 -0.86 -4.45
CA LEU A 450 -6.47 0.14 -3.43
C LEU A 450 -7.97 0.41 -3.43
N ASP A 451 -8.69 -0.18 -2.48
CA ASP A 451 -10.12 0.04 -2.30
C ASP A 451 -10.35 1.19 -1.32
N CYS A 452 -11.23 2.10 -1.70
CA CYS A 452 -11.50 3.34 -1.01
C CYS A 452 -13.00 3.52 -0.81
N SER A 453 -13.44 3.90 0.40
CA SER A 453 -14.84 4.22 0.63
C SER A 453 -15.25 5.48 -0.15
N THR A 454 -16.38 5.40 -0.87
CA THR A 454 -16.95 6.55 -1.59
C THR A 454 -17.40 7.68 -0.68
N ASP A 455 -17.64 7.38 0.61
CA ASP A 455 -18.02 8.37 1.61
C ASP A 455 -16.88 9.35 1.91
N ILE A 456 -15.65 8.96 1.60
CA ILE A 456 -14.43 9.79 1.80
C ILE A 456 -13.86 10.17 0.43
N PHE A 457 -13.73 9.20 -0.47
CA PHE A 457 -13.12 9.35 -1.78
C PHE A 457 -14.19 9.34 -2.86
N GLN A 458 -14.73 10.53 -3.14
CA GLN A 458 -15.95 10.70 -3.94
C GLN A 458 -15.82 10.35 -5.43
N ASN A 459 -14.60 10.29 -5.97
CA ASN A 459 -14.39 10.07 -7.40
C ASN A 459 -13.16 9.18 -7.67
N GLN A 460 -13.16 8.54 -8.84
CA GLN A 460 -12.10 7.63 -9.26
C GLN A 460 -10.73 8.33 -9.33
N THR A 461 -10.69 9.59 -9.75
CA THR A 461 -9.45 10.38 -9.85
C THR A 461 -8.72 10.52 -8.51
N ASN A 462 -9.45 10.68 -7.40
CA ASN A 462 -8.86 10.73 -6.06
C ASN A 462 -8.24 9.38 -5.66
N VAL A 463 -8.89 8.28 -6.01
CA VAL A 463 -8.42 6.92 -5.73
C VAL A 463 -7.18 6.60 -6.57
N ASP A 464 -7.20 6.93 -7.86
CA ASP A 464 -6.06 6.78 -8.77
C ASP A 464 -4.86 7.64 -8.30
N LEU A 465 -5.11 8.86 -7.82
CA LEU A 465 -4.08 9.72 -7.26
C LEU A 465 -3.45 9.09 -6.01
N LEU A 466 -4.24 8.51 -5.09
CA LEU A 466 -3.72 7.80 -3.94
C LEU A 466 -2.87 6.59 -4.34
N ALA A 467 -3.32 5.80 -5.32
CA ALA A 467 -2.55 4.68 -5.86
C ALA A 467 -1.22 5.16 -6.48
N ASN A 468 -1.23 6.28 -7.22
CA ASN A 468 -0.02 6.89 -7.76
C ASN A 468 0.94 7.37 -6.66
N ARG A 469 0.41 7.93 -5.56
CA ARG A 469 1.22 8.34 -4.41
C ARG A 469 1.83 7.14 -3.69
N PHE A 470 1.10 6.03 -3.55
CA PHE A 470 1.67 4.80 -3.00
C PHE A 470 2.79 4.25 -3.88
N LYS A 471 2.60 4.18 -5.21
CA LYS A 471 3.67 3.83 -6.16
C LYS A 471 4.88 4.75 -6.02
N HIS A 472 4.65 6.05 -5.83
CA HIS A 472 5.74 7.01 -5.64
C HIS A 472 6.53 6.78 -4.34
N ILE A 473 5.88 6.36 -3.24
CA ILE A 473 6.57 5.94 -2.02
C ILE A 473 7.43 4.70 -2.28
N LEU A 474 6.91 3.69 -2.99
CA LEU A 474 7.68 2.49 -3.35
C LEU A 474 8.91 2.86 -4.20
N ARG A 475 8.77 3.73 -5.20
CA ARG A 475 9.89 4.22 -6.01
C ARG A 475 10.96 4.91 -5.16
N GLN A 476 10.58 5.77 -4.21
CA GLN A 476 11.54 6.41 -3.31
C GLN A 476 12.30 5.40 -2.44
N LEU A 477 11.64 4.33 -2.02
CA LEU A 477 12.24 3.29 -1.18
C LEU A 477 13.15 2.33 -1.95
N PHE A 478 12.80 1.98 -3.20
CA PHE A 478 13.44 0.89 -3.94
C PHE A 478 14.21 1.32 -5.20
N CYS A 479 13.92 2.45 -5.85
CA CYS A 479 14.64 2.82 -7.09
C CYS A 479 16.12 3.16 -6.85
N SER A 480 16.54 3.56 -5.63
CA SER A 480 17.95 3.81 -5.31
C SER A 480 18.84 2.56 -5.32
N LEU A 481 18.25 1.36 -5.38
CA LEU A 481 18.94 0.07 -5.43
C LEU A 481 19.54 -0.24 -6.81
N ILE A 482 19.10 0.47 -7.85
CA ILE A 482 19.47 0.23 -9.25
C ILE A 482 20.92 0.65 -9.55
N VAL A 483 21.56 1.43 -8.67
CA VAL A 483 22.92 1.96 -8.89
C VAL A 483 23.92 1.41 -7.87
N GLY A 484 24.37 0.16 -8.08
CA GLY A 484 25.70 -0.37 -7.71
C GLY A 484 26.28 -0.13 -6.30
N LYS A 485 25.51 0.36 -5.34
CA LYS A 485 25.96 0.59 -3.96
C LYS A 485 25.96 -0.73 -3.16
N PRO A 486 26.72 -0.84 -2.06
CA PRO A 486 26.63 -1.98 -1.15
C PRO A 486 25.28 -2.01 -0.42
N ILE A 487 24.71 -3.21 -0.24
CA ILE A 487 23.38 -3.47 0.35
C ILE A 487 23.19 -2.81 1.73
N ASP A 488 24.26 -2.72 2.53
CA ASP A 488 24.18 -2.25 3.93
C ASP A 488 23.82 -0.76 4.10
N ASN A 489 23.97 0.09 3.08
CA ASN A 489 23.66 1.52 3.17
C ASN A 489 22.40 1.95 2.38
N GLN A 490 21.70 1.00 1.74
CA GLN A 490 20.72 1.29 0.70
C GLN A 490 19.30 1.63 1.18
N PHE A 491 19.01 1.49 2.48
CA PHE A 491 17.69 1.76 3.08
C PHE A 491 17.77 2.66 4.31
N SER A 492 18.74 3.58 4.31
CA SER A 492 18.96 4.59 5.35
C SER A 492 17.99 5.76 5.30
N ILE A 493 17.12 5.83 4.28
CA ILE A 493 16.08 6.86 4.17
C ILE A 493 15.19 6.76 5.42
N SER A 494 15.08 7.87 6.14
CA SER A 494 14.15 7.96 7.26
C SER A 494 12.72 8.06 6.74
N ILE A 495 11.77 7.43 7.43
CA ILE A 495 10.34 7.47 7.05
C ILE A 495 9.86 8.92 6.95
N GLY A 496 10.36 9.79 7.84
CA GLY A 496 10.10 11.23 7.85
C GLY A 496 10.54 11.98 6.59
N ASN A 497 11.48 11.46 5.80
CA ASN A 497 11.97 12.11 4.58
C ASN A 497 11.20 11.70 3.30
N LEU A 498 10.31 10.71 3.37
CA LEU A 498 9.48 10.32 2.22
C LEU A 498 8.48 11.44 1.85
N SER A 499 8.18 11.59 0.56
CA SER A 499 7.23 12.57 0.04
C SER A 499 6.03 11.89 -0.62
N LEU A 500 4.82 12.43 -0.43
CA LEU A 500 3.65 12.05 -1.23
C LEU A 500 3.50 12.92 -2.49
N ASN A 501 4.14 14.09 -2.53
CA ASN A 501 4.04 14.99 -3.68
C ASN A 501 4.73 14.33 -4.88
N LEU A 502 3.98 14.19 -5.97
CA LEU A 502 4.49 13.68 -7.23
C LEU A 502 5.46 14.71 -7.86
N PRO A 503 6.44 14.28 -8.67
CA PRO A 503 7.39 15.20 -9.30
C PRO A 503 6.73 16.34 -10.10
N GLU A 504 5.64 16.05 -10.79
CA GLU A 504 4.83 17.03 -11.53
C GLU A 504 4.20 18.08 -10.60
N GLU A 505 3.63 17.64 -9.47
CA GLU A 505 3.10 18.53 -8.43
C GLU A 505 4.23 19.40 -7.84
N ILE A 506 5.43 18.85 -7.64
CA ILE A 506 6.59 19.62 -7.16
C ILE A 506 6.98 20.69 -8.19
N GLU A 507 7.02 20.35 -9.47
CA GLU A 507 7.30 21.33 -10.53
C GLU A 507 6.21 22.42 -10.61
N GLU A 508 4.94 22.06 -10.46
CA GLU A 508 3.84 23.02 -10.42
C GLU A 508 3.87 23.89 -9.17
N ILE A 509 4.07 23.30 -7.99
CA ILE A 509 4.27 24.02 -6.74
C ILE A 509 5.47 24.95 -6.87
N GLN A 510 6.57 24.52 -7.48
CA GLN A 510 7.69 25.40 -7.79
C GLN A 510 7.27 26.52 -8.75
N LYS A 511 6.53 26.24 -9.83
CA LYS A 511 6.01 27.28 -10.75
C LYS A 511 5.08 28.28 -10.05
N VAL A 512 4.30 27.86 -9.05
CA VAL A 512 3.34 28.68 -8.30
C VAL A 512 4.01 29.44 -7.14
N ILE A 513 4.88 28.80 -6.35
CA ILE A 513 5.67 29.43 -5.29
C ILE A 513 6.65 30.44 -5.90
N PHE A 514 7.22 30.14 -7.09
CA PHE A 514 7.96 31.10 -7.90
C PHE A 514 7.04 31.90 -8.83
N HIS A 515 5.84 32.30 -8.37
CA HIS A 515 5.23 33.50 -8.91
C HIS A 515 6.26 34.64 -8.83
N ARG A 516 6.69 35.00 -10.04
CA ARG A 516 7.82 35.87 -10.38
C ARG A 516 7.85 37.07 -9.42
N LEU A 517 8.98 37.27 -8.73
CA LEU A 517 9.40 38.64 -8.46
C LEU A 517 9.26 39.38 -9.80
N PRO A 518 8.52 40.51 -9.86
CA PRO A 518 8.27 41.19 -11.13
C PRO A 518 9.61 41.36 -11.84
N THR A 519 9.66 41.04 -13.13
CA THR A 519 10.88 41.20 -13.91
C THR A 519 11.27 42.66 -13.78
N ILE A 520 12.28 42.92 -12.96
CA ILE A 520 12.69 44.28 -12.64
C ILE A 520 13.22 44.87 -13.95
N ALA A 521 12.81 46.09 -14.26
CA ALA A 521 13.37 46.83 -15.38
C ALA A 521 14.90 46.89 -15.26
N ASN A 522 15.62 47.23 -16.34
CA ASN A 522 17.08 47.36 -16.32
C ASN A 522 17.61 48.31 -15.22
N GLU A 523 16.73 49.12 -14.61
CA GLU A 523 17.01 49.92 -13.43
C GLU A 523 15.98 49.69 -12.32
N ALA A 524 16.45 49.56 -11.08
CA ALA A 524 15.61 49.49 -9.88
C ALA A 524 16.30 50.09 -8.66
N PRO A 525 15.56 50.38 -7.57
CA PRO A 525 16.19 50.66 -6.29
C PRO A 525 17.16 49.55 -5.89
N ALA A 526 18.33 49.93 -5.39
CA ALA A 526 19.23 48.99 -4.74
C ALA A 526 18.61 48.51 -3.42
N SER A 527 18.84 47.26 -3.04
CA SER A 527 18.46 46.78 -1.71
C SER A 527 19.16 47.58 -0.62
N TYR A 528 18.60 47.62 0.60
CA TYR A 528 19.25 48.29 1.74
C TYR A 528 20.69 47.80 1.99
N ALA A 529 20.96 46.51 1.76
CA ALA A 529 22.30 45.95 1.86
C ALA A 529 23.24 46.51 0.78
N GLN A 530 22.80 46.53 -0.49
CA GLN A 530 23.57 47.09 -1.60
C GLN A 530 23.83 48.59 -1.42
N ALA A 531 22.81 49.37 -1.01
CA ALA A 531 22.94 50.79 -0.75
C ALA A 531 23.93 51.08 0.40
N ARG A 532 23.91 50.25 1.45
CA ARG A 532 24.87 50.31 2.56
C ARG A 532 26.30 50.02 2.10
N ILE A 533 26.51 48.98 1.29
CA ILE A 533 27.84 48.63 0.75
C ILE A 533 28.37 49.76 -0.13
N TRP A 534 27.53 50.30 -1.02
CA TRP A 534 27.88 51.43 -1.88
C TRP A 534 28.26 52.68 -1.08
N LEU A 535 27.50 53.00 -0.02
CA LEU A 535 27.78 54.14 0.85
C LEU A 535 29.07 53.95 1.65
N ASP A 536 29.29 52.76 2.21
CA ASP A 536 30.48 52.42 2.98
C ASP A 536 31.74 52.47 2.11
N GLU A 537 31.66 52.01 0.86
CA GLU A 537 32.75 52.17 -0.12
C GLU A 537 33.08 53.65 -0.35
N ARG A 538 32.06 54.50 -0.59
CA ARG A 538 32.27 55.94 -0.82
C ARG A 538 32.87 56.69 0.38
N ILE A 539 32.49 56.31 1.60
CA ILE A 539 33.06 56.88 2.83
C ILE A 539 34.52 56.46 3.02
N ARG A 540 34.88 55.24 2.58
CA ARG A 540 36.22 54.67 2.73
C ARG A 540 37.18 55.04 1.60
N CYS A 541 36.69 55.47 0.45
CA CYS A 541 37.50 56.04 -0.65
C CYS A 541 38.00 57.47 -0.34
N ASP A 542 38.55 57.68 0.86
CA ASP A 542 39.28 58.89 1.24
C ASP A 542 40.73 58.77 0.71
N PRO A 543 41.20 59.68 -0.16
CA PRO A 543 42.55 59.57 -0.75
C PRO A 543 43.69 59.59 0.27
N ASP A 544 43.44 60.07 1.50
CA ASP A 544 44.44 60.18 2.57
C ASP A 544 44.41 59.01 3.57
N LYS A 545 43.57 57.98 3.34
CA LYS A 545 43.45 56.80 4.22
C LYS A 545 43.79 55.48 3.51
N PRO A 546 44.31 54.47 4.24
CA PRO A 546 44.54 53.15 3.67
C PRO A 546 43.22 52.50 3.24
N GLN A 547 43.16 52.06 1.98
CA GLN A 547 41.98 51.39 1.42
C GLN A 547 41.82 49.98 2.01
N VAL A 548 40.61 49.63 2.43
CA VAL A 548 40.26 48.31 2.97
C VAL A 548 38.98 47.81 2.29
N ALA A 549 39.06 46.69 1.58
CA ALA A 549 37.90 46.07 0.92
C ALA A 549 37.27 45.00 1.83
N ILE A 550 36.55 45.44 2.85
CA ILE A 550 35.97 44.58 3.89
C ILE A 550 34.93 43.56 3.37
N TYR A 551 34.40 43.77 2.16
CA TYR A 551 33.39 42.90 1.54
C TYR A 551 33.93 42.01 0.42
N ASN A 552 35.22 42.10 0.09
CA ASN A 552 35.82 41.16 -0.86
C ASN A 552 35.92 39.77 -0.22
N MET A 553 35.44 38.74 -0.93
CA MET A 553 35.47 37.34 -0.46
C MET A 553 36.36 36.49 -1.38
N PRO A 554 37.69 36.57 -1.26
CA PRO A 554 38.57 35.74 -2.07
C PRO A 554 38.50 34.28 -1.61
N PHE A 555 38.35 33.36 -2.55
CA PHE A 555 38.44 31.92 -2.33
C PHE A 555 39.46 31.31 -3.31
N GLU A 556 40.22 30.33 -2.84
CA GLU A 556 41.24 29.63 -3.62
C GLU A 556 40.77 28.22 -3.95
N TYR A 557 41.03 27.78 -5.19
CA TYR A 557 40.86 26.40 -5.60
C TYR A 557 42.14 25.92 -6.28
N ARG A 558 42.74 24.85 -5.74
CA ARG A 558 43.93 24.19 -6.29
C ARG A 558 43.50 22.93 -7.02
N LEU A 559 43.96 22.76 -8.25
CA LEU A 559 43.78 21.53 -9.02
C LEU A 559 44.80 20.48 -8.58
N PHE A 560 44.37 19.23 -8.42
CA PHE A 560 45.25 18.11 -8.11
C PHE A 560 46.04 17.67 -9.35
N PRO A 561 47.27 17.14 -9.20
CA PRO A 561 48.19 16.84 -10.31
C PRO A 561 47.63 15.86 -11.37
N GLU A 562 46.65 15.03 -10.99
CA GLU A 562 46.02 14.02 -11.84
C GLU A 562 44.86 14.55 -12.70
N HIS A 563 44.58 15.85 -12.65
CA HIS A 563 43.49 16.48 -13.37
C HIS A 563 43.98 17.62 -14.27
N THR A 564 43.57 17.61 -15.54
CA THR A 564 43.85 18.68 -16.50
C THR A 564 42.61 19.56 -16.69
N LEU A 565 42.79 20.89 -16.62
CA LEU A 565 41.72 21.86 -16.88
C LEU A 565 41.99 22.57 -18.20
N SER A 566 41.04 22.50 -19.14
CA SER A 566 41.09 23.34 -20.34
C SER A 566 40.76 24.78 -19.97
N ILE A 567 41.78 25.65 -19.95
CA ILE A 567 41.63 27.08 -19.65
C ILE A 567 40.57 27.73 -20.56
N LYS A 568 40.56 27.38 -21.85
CA LYS A 568 39.56 27.86 -22.81
C LYS A 568 38.13 27.50 -22.38
N ARG A 569 37.88 26.25 -21.96
CA ARG A 569 36.55 25.81 -21.50
C ARG A 569 36.18 26.43 -20.16
N PHE A 570 37.15 26.58 -19.27
CA PHE A 570 36.96 27.22 -17.97
C PHE A 570 36.55 28.70 -18.12
N LEU A 571 37.29 29.46 -18.93
CA LEU A 571 36.95 30.86 -19.22
C LEU A 571 35.57 30.99 -19.88
N HIS A 572 35.23 30.09 -20.81
CA HIS A 572 33.90 30.06 -21.41
C HIS A 572 32.80 29.75 -20.37
N ALA A 573 33.03 28.83 -19.43
CA ALA A 573 32.10 28.55 -18.35
C ALA A 573 31.90 29.77 -17.44
N LEU A 574 32.97 30.50 -17.09
CA LEU A 574 32.88 31.73 -16.32
C LEU A 574 32.08 32.82 -17.05
N GLN A 575 32.23 32.94 -18.37
CA GLN A 575 31.44 33.86 -19.20
C GLN A 575 29.95 33.51 -19.15
N LEU A 576 29.61 32.22 -19.30
CA LEU A 576 28.23 31.75 -19.25
C LEU A 576 27.59 31.97 -17.87
N ILE A 577 28.34 31.75 -16.79
CA ILE A 577 27.89 32.04 -15.42
C ILE A 577 27.61 33.54 -15.26
N THR A 578 28.54 34.40 -15.74
CA THR A 578 28.39 35.85 -15.67
C THR A 578 27.16 36.33 -16.45
N LEU A 579 26.91 35.80 -17.65
CA LEU A 579 25.72 36.12 -18.46
C LEU A 579 24.42 35.65 -17.81
N LYS A 580 24.43 34.44 -17.23
CA LYS A 580 23.24 33.84 -16.62
C LYS A 580 22.82 34.57 -15.34
N HIS A 581 23.77 35.13 -14.60
CA HIS A 581 23.53 35.71 -13.28
C HIS A 581 23.72 37.23 -13.26
N GLN A 582 22.59 37.96 -13.33
CA GLN A 582 22.51 39.44 -13.32
C GLN A 582 23.31 40.10 -12.19
N SER A 583 23.34 39.49 -11.01
CA SER A 583 24.08 40.00 -9.85
C SER A 583 25.57 40.21 -10.10
N LEU A 584 26.17 39.48 -11.05
CA LEU A 584 27.60 39.57 -11.38
C LEU A 584 27.92 40.70 -12.39
N HIS A 585 26.90 41.27 -13.02
CA HIS A 585 27.01 42.33 -14.01
C HIS A 585 26.05 43.50 -13.73
N THR A 586 25.80 43.76 -12.45
CA THR A 586 24.94 44.84 -11.97
C THR A 586 25.78 45.97 -11.39
N SER A 587 25.56 47.19 -11.89
CA SER A 587 26.17 48.41 -11.38
C SER A 587 25.30 49.08 -10.31
N LEU A 588 25.93 49.71 -9.32
CA LEU A 588 25.27 50.52 -8.29
C LEU A 588 25.60 52.00 -8.50
N VAL A 589 24.57 52.81 -8.73
CA VAL A 589 24.71 54.22 -9.08
C VAL A 589 23.74 55.06 -8.26
N PHE A 590 24.15 56.26 -7.86
CA PHE A 590 23.23 57.19 -7.20
C PHE A 590 22.41 57.93 -8.27
N ASP A 591 21.09 57.74 -8.25
CA ASP A 591 20.16 58.48 -9.08
C ASP A 591 19.85 59.81 -8.40
N THR A 592 20.29 60.91 -9.00
CA THR A 592 20.13 62.27 -8.46
C THR A 592 18.68 62.76 -8.52
N GLU A 593 17.88 62.27 -9.46
CA GLU A 593 16.47 62.67 -9.60
C GLU A 593 15.60 61.93 -8.56
N LYS A 594 15.91 60.65 -8.32
CA LYS A 594 15.19 59.83 -7.33
C LYS A 594 15.79 59.91 -5.92
N ASN A 595 16.92 60.60 -5.76
CA ASN A 595 17.66 60.75 -4.50
C ASN A 595 17.93 59.41 -3.77
N GLN A 596 18.28 58.36 -4.53
CA GLN A 596 18.50 57.01 -4.00
C GLN A 596 19.55 56.25 -4.82
N VAL A 597 20.14 55.21 -4.21
CA VAL A 597 21.01 54.28 -4.94
C VAL A 597 20.12 53.33 -5.74
N ILE A 598 20.40 53.21 -7.04
CA ILE A 598 19.77 52.27 -7.94
C ILE A 598 20.76 51.19 -8.40
N GLN A 599 20.24 50.01 -8.65
CA GLN A 599 20.91 48.95 -9.40
C GLN A 599 20.58 49.08 -10.89
N ARG A 600 21.59 48.95 -11.74
CA ARG A 600 21.47 48.95 -13.20
C ARG A 600 22.17 47.74 -13.79
N ILE A 601 21.43 46.88 -14.48
CA ILE A 601 21.95 45.68 -15.13
C ILE A 601 22.66 46.10 -16.43
N ILE A 602 23.91 45.67 -16.61
CA ILE A 602 24.70 45.98 -17.81
C ILE A 602 24.42 44.93 -18.89
N ASP A 603 24.02 45.36 -20.08
CA ASP A 603 23.89 44.44 -21.22
C ASP A 603 25.26 44.07 -21.79
N LEU A 604 25.73 42.88 -21.42
CA LEU A 604 27.03 42.35 -21.83
C LEU A 604 27.06 41.81 -23.26
N ASN A 605 25.92 41.69 -23.95
CA ASN A 605 25.86 41.14 -25.31
C ASN A 605 26.46 42.09 -26.36
N SER A 606 26.58 43.40 -26.04
CA SER A 606 27.01 44.45 -26.98
C SER A 606 28.51 44.75 -26.95
N ASN A 607 29.23 44.41 -25.88
CA ASN A 607 30.65 44.75 -25.66
C ASN A 607 31.48 43.51 -25.28
N HIS A 608 31.92 42.73 -26.28
CA HIS A 608 32.68 41.49 -26.07
C HIS A 608 34.11 41.64 -25.50
N LYS A 609 34.57 42.84 -25.15
CA LYS A 609 36.00 43.08 -24.88
C LYS A 609 36.46 43.09 -23.42
N GLN A 610 35.59 42.96 -22.43
CA GLN A 610 36.02 42.83 -21.02
C GLN A 610 34.87 42.30 -20.16
N MET A 611 34.51 41.02 -20.29
CA MET A 611 33.50 40.39 -19.42
C MET A 611 34.09 39.71 -18.18
N LEU A 612 35.41 39.53 -18.16
CA LEU A 612 36.15 38.91 -17.07
C LEU A 612 37.47 39.66 -16.91
N SER A 613 37.77 40.14 -15.71
CA SER A 613 39.14 40.53 -15.36
C SER A 613 39.89 39.26 -14.96
N VAL A 614 40.52 38.64 -15.96
CA VAL A 614 41.43 37.52 -15.76
C VAL A 614 42.84 38.07 -15.60
N ILE A 615 43.44 37.84 -14.45
CA ILE A 615 44.84 38.18 -14.19
C ILE A 615 45.63 36.88 -14.23
N GLU A 616 46.49 36.73 -15.23
CA GLU A 616 47.40 35.59 -15.31
C GLU A 616 48.70 35.90 -14.57
N SER A 617 49.16 34.96 -13.75
CA SER A 617 50.40 35.12 -12.99
C SER A 617 51.16 33.80 -12.92
N ILE A 618 52.49 33.88 -13.04
CA ILE A 618 53.39 32.72 -12.96
C ILE A 618 54.16 32.84 -11.65
N TYR A 619 54.28 31.75 -10.90
CA TYR A 619 55.05 31.71 -9.65
C TYR A 619 56.03 30.55 -9.62
N GLU A 620 57.10 30.74 -8.83
CA GLU A 620 58.21 29.80 -8.67
C GLU A 620 58.23 29.15 -7.27
N THR A 621 57.54 29.73 -6.27
CA THR A 621 57.50 29.22 -4.88
C THR A 621 56.15 29.47 -4.18
N ASP A 622 55.73 28.59 -3.26
CA ASP A 622 54.47 28.73 -2.49
C ASP A 622 54.36 30.05 -1.68
N GLU A 623 55.50 30.68 -1.33
CA GLU A 623 55.53 32.02 -0.71
C GLU A 623 55.01 33.13 -1.65
N GLN A 624 55.28 33.03 -2.96
CA GLN A 624 54.80 34.00 -3.94
C GLN A 624 53.28 33.88 -4.17
N LEU A 625 52.73 32.67 -4.12
CA LEU A 625 51.28 32.43 -4.17
C LEU A 625 50.57 33.04 -2.96
N SER A 626 51.16 32.85 -1.77
CA SER A 626 50.66 33.43 -0.52
C SER A 626 50.67 34.96 -0.56
N HIS A 627 51.63 35.57 -1.26
CA HIS A 627 51.71 37.01 -1.45
C HIS A 627 50.55 37.56 -2.28
N ILE A 628 50.17 36.91 -3.38
CA ILE A 628 49.04 37.35 -4.23
C ILE A 628 47.71 37.34 -3.44
N ILE A 629 47.48 36.29 -2.66
CA ILE A 629 46.28 36.18 -1.81
C ILE A 629 46.33 37.21 -0.66
N HIS A 630 47.52 37.48 -0.13
CA HIS A 630 47.73 38.48 0.91
C HIS A 630 47.53 39.91 0.37
N GLU A 631 47.99 40.22 -0.83
CA GLU A 631 47.75 41.52 -1.49
C GLU A 631 46.25 41.74 -1.78
N GLU A 632 45.54 40.73 -2.27
CA GLU A 632 44.09 40.78 -2.45
C GLU A 632 43.32 41.02 -1.13
N LYS A 633 43.86 40.55 0.00
CA LYS A 633 43.25 40.74 1.33
C LYS A 633 43.64 42.06 2.00
N HIS A 634 44.86 42.54 1.81
CA HIS A 634 45.44 43.64 2.59
C HIS A 634 45.76 44.91 1.77
N LYS A 635 45.79 44.82 0.43
CA LYS A 635 45.86 45.94 -0.53
C LYS A 635 44.91 45.69 -1.72
N PRO A 636 43.61 45.50 -1.46
CA PRO A 636 42.66 45.07 -2.47
C PRO A 636 42.51 46.11 -3.59
N GLN A 637 42.56 45.66 -4.84
CA GLN A 637 41.99 46.43 -5.94
C GLN A 637 40.47 46.47 -5.74
N LEU A 638 39.91 47.66 -5.50
CA LEU A 638 38.46 47.82 -5.32
C LEU A 638 37.71 47.49 -6.61
N PHE A 639 36.56 46.83 -6.49
CA PHE A 639 35.65 46.68 -7.63
C PHE A 639 35.00 48.02 -7.91
N ALA A 640 35.03 48.51 -9.14
CA ALA A 640 34.30 49.71 -9.51
C ALA A 640 32.79 49.38 -9.55
N LEU A 641 32.09 49.53 -8.42
CA LEU A 641 30.66 49.19 -8.31
C LEU A 641 29.79 49.94 -9.31
N ALA A 642 30.22 51.11 -9.80
CA ALA A 642 29.54 51.87 -10.86
C ALA A 642 29.72 51.29 -12.28
N GLN A 643 30.67 50.39 -12.49
CA GLN A 643 31.00 49.76 -13.78
C GLN A 643 30.59 48.28 -13.86
N GLY A 644 30.05 47.74 -12.76
CA GLY A 644 29.19 46.56 -12.73
C GLY A 644 29.85 45.19 -12.81
N LEU A 645 31.17 45.07 -12.95
CA LEU A 645 31.87 43.78 -12.78
C LEU A 645 32.36 43.65 -11.34
N VAL A 646 31.62 42.87 -10.55
CA VAL A 646 31.95 42.57 -9.14
C VAL A 646 32.56 41.18 -8.98
N PHE A 647 33.21 40.71 -10.04
CA PHE A 647 33.83 39.39 -10.12
C PHE A 647 35.15 39.47 -10.88
N ARG A 648 36.22 38.92 -10.29
CA ARG A 648 37.53 38.74 -10.92
C ARG A 648 38.06 37.35 -10.67
N CYS A 649 38.87 36.85 -11.60
CA CYS A 649 39.50 35.54 -11.50
C CYS A 649 41.01 35.69 -11.72
N HIS A 650 41.81 35.12 -10.84
CA HIS A 650 43.26 35.03 -11.04
C HIS A 650 43.60 33.61 -11.48
N LEU A 651 44.19 33.46 -12.67
CA LEU A 651 44.72 32.19 -13.13
C LEU A 651 46.20 32.14 -12.78
N VAL A 652 46.58 31.20 -11.93
CA VAL A 652 47.93 31.12 -11.39
C VAL A 652 48.61 29.83 -11.84
N TYR A 653 49.74 29.96 -12.54
CA TYR A 653 50.48 28.85 -13.14
C TYR A 653 51.76 28.54 -12.34
N TYR A 654 51.97 27.28 -11.99
CA TYR A 654 53.20 26.82 -11.33
C TYR A 654 54.30 26.55 -12.36
N LYS A 655 55.44 27.22 -12.26
CA LYS A 655 56.58 26.99 -13.14
C LYS A 655 57.43 25.83 -12.59
N GLN A 656 57.37 24.67 -13.24
CA GLN A 656 58.21 23.52 -12.89
C GLN A 656 59.68 23.88 -13.18
N ILE A 657 60.52 23.94 -12.14
CA ILE A 657 61.98 24.00 -12.30
C ILE A 657 62.41 22.65 -12.87
N SER A 658 62.89 22.67 -14.12
CA SER A 658 63.32 21.49 -14.85
C SER A 658 64.50 20.78 -14.18
N SER A 659 64.34 19.49 -13.92
CA SER A 659 65.43 18.53 -14.09
C SER A 659 64.92 17.29 -14.82
N ASN A 660 65.08 17.36 -16.15
CA ASN A 660 65.31 16.28 -17.11
C ASN A 660 64.27 15.14 -17.29
N HIS A 661 63.65 15.19 -18.48
CA HIS A 661 62.87 14.15 -19.21
C HIS A 661 61.45 13.93 -18.66
N LEU A 662 60.34 14.03 -19.41
CA LEU A 662 60.06 13.74 -20.81
C LEU A 662 58.98 14.70 -21.37
N LEU A 663 59.06 14.97 -22.67
CA LEU A 663 58.05 15.64 -23.50
C LEU A 663 56.68 14.95 -23.44
N LEU A 664 55.61 15.74 -23.59
CA LEU A 664 54.68 15.61 -24.73
C LEU A 664 54.01 16.97 -25.06
N GLU A 665 53.95 17.24 -26.36
CA GLU A 665 53.69 18.53 -27.02
C GLU A 665 52.21 18.96 -27.09
N LYS A 666 52.05 20.29 -27.13
CA LYS A 666 51.05 21.17 -27.79
C LYS A 666 49.56 21.04 -27.50
#